data_AF-A0A177ACT2-F1
#
_entry.id   AF-A0A177ACT2-F1
#
_cell.length_a   1.000
_cell.length_b   1.000
_cell.length_c   1.000
_cell.angle_alpha   90.00
_cell.angle_beta   90.00
_cell.angle_gamma   90.00
#
_symmetry.space_group_name_H-M   'P 1'
#
loop_
_entity.id
_entity.type
_entity.pdbx_description
1 polymer ?
#
loop_
_entity_poly.entity_id
_entity_poly.type
_entity_poly.pdbx_seq_one_letter_code
_entity_poly.pdbx_strand_id
1 'polypeptide(L)'
;MLQLPSRTQMAPKHNLQYPKGAQNTLNRYSDRGSYDLEKVHKIVNSTPVLHVSFQPDPSDPFPAILPMIGQMGSFERPSSSISDPLNCYLHGYISSRIMNVSRAAIASGKPGLPVCIAASKVDGLVLSLTPNSHSYNYRSAVLFGYAAPVTDTEEKEWAMEMITNSVVPQRYENTRIPPIPAEMQSTQILRVTIDSASSKVRDWIPSDSAEDKANKEVVDKVWVGVVPVYETYGEPIPSPLNKVEKVPKYIEEFLKESNEEGLAYLTAEKSISQVTIYEQRATPGGVWNATPSLTSPSYSIPQITPDTTPAVPLKGDAKDGREGSWDFQSAVYDYLEANIPKPLMNYTDLKFQDETPLFPAHGTVNKYLDAYADDIRGQIRFGTQVLDVQRHRHKAEGGEKVTTWHVKSKVIGTDEEETATYDSVVVANGHYDCAFIPNIKGVEDWHRSYPGSLIHSKNYKRPENYEGKKVVVVGAGVSGIDIANQIAPHAKYPLLLSRRAAKGSSSPLAPEKTSIEDVSEIEEFIVDNRTISFIDGRIETSVDKVIFCTGYLYSYPFLQNLEPTVVTTGYRTENLYLHIFYHPEPTLSFLCLPIRIVPFIIAEVQSALVAHFLAGRLALPSLSERTDWEDRVIQGKGLGKAFHFMGFPEDSHYIDGLVSMREKADGEDEGLGKKAQRWDRKSLWIRENSGKIVAAVRGLDPDAREKIKTLEDAGFRYEGDTK
;
A
#
# COMPACT_ATOMS: atom_id res chain seq x y z
N MET A 1 -28.76 16.65 -34.45
CA MET A 1 -29.68 16.32 -33.34
C MET A 1 -29.82 14.82 -33.30
N LEU A 2 -29.15 14.17 -32.36
CA LEU A 2 -29.50 12.85 -31.85
C LEU A 2 -28.75 12.71 -30.53
N GLN A 3 -29.54 12.50 -29.48
CA GLN A 3 -29.16 12.52 -28.07
C GLN A 3 -28.01 11.55 -27.77
N LEU A 4 -27.10 12.00 -26.91
CA LEU A 4 -26.15 11.14 -26.22
C LEU A 4 -26.91 10.02 -25.49
N PRO A 5 -26.52 8.75 -25.66
CA PRO A 5 -27.00 7.67 -24.80
C PRO A 5 -26.46 7.85 -23.39
N SER A 6 -27.36 7.76 -22.40
CA SER A 6 -27.06 7.75 -20.98
C SER A 6 -26.17 6.56 -20.58
N ARG A 7 -25.22 6.82 -19.66
CA ARG A 7 -24.48 5.84 -18.85
C ARG A 7 -25.18 4.47 -18.77
N THR A 8 -24.60 3.47 -19.42
CA THR A 8 -24.81 2.04 -19.15
C THR A 8 -23.47 1.53 -18.59
N GLN A 9 -23.29 1.59 -17.28
CA GLN A 9 -23.29 0.42 -16.38
C GLN A 9 -22.25 -0.67 -16.75
N MET A 10 -21.00 -0.49 -16.32
CA MET A 10 -20.31 -1.62 -15.69
C MET A 10 -21.00 -1.83 -14.35
N ALA A 11 -21.60 -3.01 -14.15
CA ALA A 11 -22.41 -3.30 -12.97
C ALA A 11 -21.54 -3.15 -11.70
N PRO A 12 -22.01 -2.44 -10.67
CA PRO A 12 -21.38 -2.53 -9.35
C PRO A 12 -21.44 -4.00 -8.92
N LYS A 13 -20.41 -4.51 -8.22
CA LYS A 13 -20.62 -5.70 -7.38
C LYS A 13 -21.73 -5.32 -6.40
N HIS A 14 -22.97 -5.69 -6.72
CA HIS A 14 -24.10 -5.46 -5.85
C HIS A 14 -23.91 -6.38 -4.66
N ASN A 15 -23.41 -5.84 -3.54
CA ASN A 15 -23.61 -6.50 -2.26
C ASN A 15 -25.10 -6.75 -2.09
N LEU A 16 -25.46 -7.96 -1.63
CA LEU A 16 -26.84 -8.30 -1.38
C LEU A 16 -27.41 -7.34 -0.33
N GLN A 17 -28.66 -6.92 -0.53
CA GLN A 17 -29.35 -6.00 0.36
C GLN A 17 -30.67 -6.58 0.83
N TYR A 18 -31.05 -6.24 2.07
CA TYR A 18 -32.37 -6.50 2.60
C TYR A 18 -33.42 -5.65 1.88
N PRO A 19 -34.66 -6.18 1.74
CA PRO A 19 -35.76 -5.42 1.19
C PRO A 19 -36.00 -4.12 2.00
N LYS A 20 -36.30 -3.04 1.26
CA LYS A 20 -36.76 -1.78 1.86
C LYS A 20 -38.27 -1.81 1.98
N GLY A 21 -38.78 -1.58 3.18
CA GLY A 21 -40.20 -1.53 3.49
C GLY A 21 -40.52 -0.40 4.47
N ALA A 22 -41.81 -0.21 4.75
CA ALA A 22 -42.27 0.86 5.62
C ALA A 22 -41.64 0.80 7.04
N GLN A 23 -41.28 -0.40 7.53
CA GLN A 23 -40.78 -0.60 8.89
C GLN A 23 -39.28 -0.30 9.07
N ASN A 24 -38.46 -0.47 8.02
CA ASN A 24 -37.00 -0.26 8.07
C ASN A 24 -36.53 0.96 7.26
N THR A 25 -37.45 1.77 6.73
CA THR A 25 -37.08 2.95 5.93
C THR A 25 -36.45 4.04 6.80
N LEU A 26 -35.21 4.41 6.44
CA LEU A 26 -34.46 5.46 7.12
C LEU A 26 -34.80 6.85 6.55
N ASN A 27 -35.56 7.65 7.31
CA ASN A 27 -36.03 8.98 6.85
C ASN A 27 -35.11 10.15 7.25
N ARG A 28 -34.45 10.08 8.42
CA ARG A 28 -33.60 11.16 8.94
C ARG A 28 -32.13 10.74 8.93
N TYR A 29 -31.26 11.55 8.32
CA TYR A 29 -29.86 11.21 8.07
C TYR A 29 -29.74 9.86 7.34
N SER A 30 -30.44 9.74 6.21
CA SER A 30 -30.53 8.52 5.41
C SER A 30 -29.20 8.17 4.73
N ASP A 31 -28.33 9.17 4.53
CA ASP A 31 -26.93 9.06 4.11
C ASP A 31 -26.10 8.15 5.02
N ARG A 32 -26.46 8.06 6.31
CA ARG A 32 -25.81 7.20 7.31
C ARG A 32 -26.33 5.75 7.31
N GLY A 33 -27.32 5.48 6.45
CA GLY A 33 -28.10 4.26 6.43
C GLY A 33 -27.61 3.25 5.41
N SER A 34 -27.72 1.97 5.73
CA SER A 34 -27.48 0.89 4.78
C SER A 34 -28.48 -0.25 4.94
N TYR A 35 -28.70 -0.99 3.87
CA TYR A 35 -29.51 -2.22 3.84
C TYR A 35 -28.67 -3.43 3.46
N ASP A 36 -27.36 -3.23 3.38
CA ASP A 36 -26.35 -4.24 3.04
C ASP A 36 -26.31 -5.37 4.08
N LEU A 37 -26.38 -6.62 3.59
CA LEU A 37 -26.43 -7.82 4.43
C LEU A 37 -25.20 -7.92 5.31
N GLU A 38 -24.01 -7.78 4.73
CA GLU A 38 -22.73 -7.90 5.44
C GLU A 38 -22.63 -6.88 6.58
N LYS A 39 -22.97 -5.61 6.32
CA LYS A 39 -22.97 -4.57 7.35
C LYS A 39 -23.94 -4.88 8.49
N VAL A 40 -25.15 -5.33 8.19
CA VAL A 40 -26.14 -5.73 9.21
C VAL A 40 -25.62 -6.90 10.03
N HIS A 41 -25.16 -7.97 9.38
CA HIS A 41 -24.70 -9.18 10.05
C HIS A 41 -23.47 -8.94 10.91
N LYS A 42 -22.52 -8.14 10.43
CA LYS A 42 -21.32 -7.76 11.18
C LYS A 42 -21.66 -7.00 12.47
N ILE A 43 -22.64 -6.09 12.44
CA ILE A 43 -23.09 -5.37 13.64
C ILE A 43 -23.76 -6.33 14.62
N VAL A 44 -24.66 -7.21 14.15
CA VAL A 44 -25.34 -8.19 15.00
C VAL A 44 -24.33 -9.14 15.65
N ASN A 45 -23.45 -9.76 14.87
CA ASN A 45 -22.52 -10.77 15.37
C ASN A 45 -21.40 -10.22 16.25
N SER A 46 -21.16 -8.90 16.21
CA SER A 46 -20.24 -8.23 17.12
C SER A 46 -20.93 -7.64 18.36
N THR A 47 -22.25 -7.79 18.50
CA THR A 47 -23.00 -7.26 19.64
C THR A 47 -23.35 -8.39 20.61
N PRO A 48 -22.80 -8.40 21.85
CA PRO A 48 -22.99 -9.50 22.79
C PRO A 48 -24.45 -9.72 23.23
N VAL A 49 -25.26 -8.66 23.23
CA VAL A 49 -26.66 -8.70 23.69
C VAL A 49 -27.57 -8.09 22.64
N LEU A 50 -28.53 -8.89 22.16
CA LEU A 50 -29.56 -8.45 21.24
C LEU A 50 -30.84 -8.10 22.01
N HIS A 51 -31.45 -6.96 21.67
CA HIS A 51 -32.74 -6.57 22.23
C HIS A 51 -33.86 -7.06 21.33
N VAL A 52 -34.56 -8.11 21.77
CA VAL A 52 -35.61 -8.79 21.02
C VAL A 52 -36.98 -8.34 21.50
N SER A 53 -37.64 -7.53 20.68
CA SER A 53 -39.00 -7.02 20.88
C SER A 53 -40.04 -7.91 20.21
N PHE A 54 -41.12 -8.22 20.90
CA PHE A 54 -42.24 -9.02 20.38
C PHE A 54 -43.55 -8.68 21.10
N GLN A 55 -44.68 -9.01 20.49
CA GLN A 55 -46.00 -8.85 21.08
C GLN A 55 -46.39 -10.13 21.86
N PRO A 56 -46.50 -10.11 23.21
CA PRO A 56 -46.84 -11.32 23.97
C PRO A 56 -48.29 -11.76 23.77
N ASP A 57 -49.19 -10.79 23.71
CA ASP A 57 -50.63 -10.95 23.50
C ASP A 57 -51.11 -9.79 22.63
N PRO A 58 -51.90 -10.00 21.57
CA PRO A 58 -52.43 -8.91 20.74
C PRO A 58 -53.26 -7.86 21.49
N SER A 59 -53.78 -8.18 22.67
CA SER A 59 -54.51 -7.26 23.55
C SER A 59 -53.61 -6.43 24.47
N ASP A 60 -52.33 -6.80 24.62
CA ASP A 60 -51.37 -6.04 25.42
C ASP A 60 -51.03 -4.71 24.71
N PRO A 61 -51.21 -3.54 25.34
CA PRO A 61 -50.87 -2.27 24.73
C PRO A 61 -49.37 -2.08 24.49
N PHE A 62 -48.51 -2.91 25.09
CA PHE A 62 -47.05 -2.77 24.99
C PHE A 62 -46.38 -4.03 24.43
N PRO A 63 -45.33 -3.87 23.59
CA PRO A 63 -44.45 -4.98 23.26
C PRO A 63 -43.58 -5.34 24.47
N ALA A 64 -43.17 -6.61 24.55
CA ALA A 64 -42.14 -7.04 25.47
C ALA A 64 -40.78 -7.00 24.78
N ILE A 65 -39.73 -6.62 25.52
CA ILE A 65 -38.34 -6.63 25.03
C ILE A 65 -37.52 -7.53 25.95
N LEU A 66 -36.77 -8.46 25.37
CA LEU A 66 -35.86 -9.34 26.10
C LEU A 66 -34.41 -9.14 25.62
N PRO A 67 -33.44 -8.94 26.53
CA PRO A 67 -32.03 -9.08 26.19
C PRO A 67 -31.72 -10.57 26.01
N MET A 68 -31.23 -10.94 24.84
CA MET A 68 -30.95 -12.34 24.47
C MET A 68 -29.58 -12.45 23.80
N ILE A 69 -28.91 -13.58 24.02
CA ILE A 69 -27.75 -13.97 23.21
C ILE A 69 -28.29 -14.52 21.89
N GLY A 70 -27.75 -14.02 20.79
CA GLY A 70 -28.07 -14.53 19.47
C GLY A 70 -26.98 -14.25 18.46
N GLN A 71 -27.04 -14.98 17.35
CA GLN A 71 -26.01 -14.95 16.32
C GLN A 71 -26.62 -15.16 14.94
N MET A 72 -26.13 -14.43 13.94
CA MET A 72 -26.48 -14.66 12.54
C MET A 72 -25.72 -15.89 12.01
N GLY A 73 -26.44 -16.79 11.36
CA GLY A 73 -25.86 -17.99 10.75
C GLY A 73 -26.83 -18.71 9.81
N SER A 74 -26.36 -19.80 9.20
CA SER A 74 -27.16 -20.64 8.31
C SER A 74 -26.84 -22.10 8.55
N PHE A 75 -27.83 -22.85 9.07
CA PHE A 75 -27.71 -24.30 9.21
C PHE A 75 -27.72 -25.01 7.85
N GLU A 76 -28.56 -24.56 6.91
CA GLU A 76 -28.65 -25.14 5.56
C GLU A 76 -27.35 -24.96 4.75
N ARG A 77 -26.58 -23.91 5.06
CA ARG A 77 -25.29 -23.60 4.42
C ARG A 77 -24.28 -23.14 5.48
N PRO A 78 -23.65 -24.06 6.23
CA PRO A 78 -22.72 -23.68 7.30
C PRO A 78 -21.50 -22.90 6.82
N SER A 79 -21.14 -23.03 5.54
CA SER A 79 -20.06 -22.27 4.89
C SER A 79 -20.49 -20.90 4.34
N SER A 80 -21.73 -20.47 4.60
CA SER A 80 -22.21 -19.17 4.12
C SER A 80 -21.40 -18.02 4.72
N SER A 81 -21.06 -17.06 3.87
CA SER A 81 -20.41 -15.82 4.28
C SER A 81 -21.40 -14.93 5.03
N ILE A 82 -20.88 -13.99 5.83
CA ILE A 82 -21.68 -12.91 6.43
C ILE A 82 -22.35 -12.01 5.37
N SER A 83 -21.92 -12.08 4.11
CA SER A 83 -22.56 -11.38 2.98
C SER A 83 -23.76 -12.13 2.38
N ASP A 84 -24.00 -13.38 2.79
CA ASP A 84 -25.12 -14.20 2.31
C ASP A 84 -26.39 -13.98 3.16
N PRO A 85 -27.59 -14.36 2.67
CA PRO A 85 -28.79 -14.37 3.49
C PRO A 85 -28.64 -15.36 4.66
N LEU A 86 -28.75 -14.85 5.89
CA LEU A 86 -28.63 -15.60 7.14
C LEU A 86 -29.90 -15.49 7.97
N ASN A 87 -30.09 -16.42 8.91
CA ASN A 87 -31.09 -16.33 9.97
C ASN A 87 -30.44 -15.85 11.27
N CYS A 88 -31.23 -15.23 12.16
CA CYS A 88 -30.78 -14.96 13.52
C CYS A 88 -31.23 -16.10 14.46
N TYR A 89 -30.30 -16.74 15.14
CA TYR A 89 -30.59 -17.79 16.12
C TYR A 89 -30.53 -17.22 17.53
N LEU A 90 -31.60 -17.42 18.32
CA LEU A 90 -31.73 -16.89 19.68
C LEU A 90 -31.79 -18.03 20.70
N HIS A 91 -31.00 -17.94 21.76
CA HIS A 91 -30.99 -18.90 22.85
C HIS A 91 -32.01 -18.55 23.94
N GLY A 92 -32.73 -19.54 24.47
CA GLY A 92 -33.59 -19.33 25.63
C GLY A 92 -34.10 -20.61 26.30
N TYR A 93 -34.81 -20.44 27.41
CA TYR A 93 -35.42 -21.53 28.17
C TYR A 93 -36.74 -21.98 27.53
N ILE A 94 -36.97 -23.28 27.43
CA ILE A 94 -38.11 -23.88 26.71
C ILE A 94 -39.47 -23.36 27.18
N SER A 95 -39.64 -23.08 28.47
CA SER A 95 -40.92 -22.60 29.04
C SER A 95 -41.03 -21.07 29.09
N SER A 96 -40.07 -20.33 28.52
CA SER A 96 -40.15 -18.87 28.49
C SER A 96 -41.30 -18.38 27.60
N ARG A 97 -41.83 -17.19 27.91
CA ARG A 97 -43.01 -16.63 27.25
C ARG A 97 -42.82 -16.52 25.72
N ILE A 98 -41.67 -16.04 25.26
CA ILE A 98 -41.37 -15.90 23.82
C ILE A 98 -41.42 -17.26 23.09
N MET A 99 -40.96 -18.34 23.73
CA MET A 99 -40.99 -19.69 23.18
C MET A 99 -42.41 -20.23 23.07
N ASN A 100 -43.24 -20.01 24.10
CA ASN A 100 -44.65 -20.41 24.10
C ASN A 100 -45.44 -19.71 23.00
N VAL A 101 -45.28 -18.39 22.87
CA VAL A 101 -45.99 -17.58 21.86
C VAL A 101 -45.50 -17.93 20.46
N SER A 102 -44.20 -18.16 20.27
CA SER A 102 -43.65 -18.65 19.00
C SER A 102 -44.21 -20.01 18.60
N ARG A 103 -44.29 -20.98 19.52
CA ARG A 103 -44.98 -22.26 19.28
C ARG A 103 -46.45 -22.09 18.90
N ALA A 104 -47.18 -21.23 19.61
CA ALA A 104 -48.59 -20.97 19.34
C ALA A 104 -48.79 -20.34 17.95
N ALA A 105 -47.89 -19.45 17.53
CA ALA A 105 -47.92 -18.85 16.19
C ALA A 105 -47.76 -19.91 15.09
N ILE A 106 -46.77 -20.80 15.22
CA ILE A 106 -46.54 -21.91 14.29
C ILE A 106 -47.74 -22.87 14.28
N ALA A 107 -48.26 -23.25 15.45
CA ALA A 107 -49.44 -24.11 15.56
C ALA A 107 -50.70 -23.50 14.93
N SER A 108 -50.77 -22.16 14.85
CA SER A 108 -51.85 -21.41 14.19
C SER A 108 -51.61 -21.21 12.68
N GLY A 109 -50.60 -21.85 12.09
CA GLY A 109 -50.29 -21.76 10.66
C GLY A 109 -49.57 -20.46 10.23
N LYS A 110 -49.07 -19.66 11.17
CA LYS A 110 -48.25 -18.47 10.86
C LYS A 110 -46.81 -18.87 10.57
N PRO A 111 -46.03 -18.07 9.80
CA PRO A 111 -44.61 -18.34 9.55
C PRO A 111 -43.73 -18.28 10.81
N GLY A 112 -44.21 -17.64 11.88
CA GLY A 112 -43.54 -17.53 13.18
C GLY A 112 -44.13 -16.38 14.00
N LEU A 113 -43.57 -16.13 15.19
CA LEU A 113 -43.87 -14.94 15.99
C LEU A 113 -43.15 -13.73 15.37
N PRO A 114 -43.86 -12.65 14.99
CA PRO A 114 -43.20 -11.42 14.55
C PRO A 114 -42.31 -10.85 15.66
N VAL A 115 -41.06 -10.56 15.31
CA VAL A 115 -40.07 -9.97 16.21
C VAL A 115 -39.34 -8.81 15.55
N CYS A 116 -38.90 -7.86 16.37
CA CYS A 116 -37.96 -6.81 16.01
C CYS A 116 -36.72 -6.94 16.88
N ILE A 117 -35.53 -7.00 16.26
CA ILE A 117 -34.26 -7.22 16.95
C ILE A 117 -33.37 -6.00 16.74
N ALA A 118 -32.88 -5.42 17.83
CA ALA A 118 -31.93 -4.32 17.79
C ALA A 118 -30.56 -4.73 18.34
N ALA A 119 -29.51 -4.37 17.59
CA ALA A 119 -28.11 -4.45 17.98
C ALA A 119 -27.50 -3.05 17.89
N SER A 120 -26.76 -2.60 18.89
CA SER A 120 -26.17 -1.25 18.91
C SER A 120 -24.88 -1.21 19.71
N LYS A 121 -23.87 -0.50 19.19
CA LYS A 121 -22.61 -0.23 19.87
C LYS A 121 -22.33 1.27 19.83
N VAL A 122 -21.85 1.81 20.95
CA VAL A 122 -21.36 3.20 21.03
C VAL A 122 -19.86 3.18 20.81
N ASP A 123 -19.42 3.96 19.85
CA ASP A 123 -18.04 4.01 19.38
C ASP A 123 -17.34 5.33 19.77
N GLY A 124 -18.09 6.33 20.24
CA GLY A 124 -17.52 7.60 20.71
C GLY A 124 -18.55 8.60 21.22
N LEU A 125 -18.14 9.48 22.13
CA LEU A 125 -18.91 10.60 22.65
C LEU A 125 -18.53 11.86 21.90
N VAL A 126 -19.46 12.48 21.20
CA VAL A 126 -19.22 13.67 20.37
C VAL A 126 -19.55 14.91 21.21
N LEU A 127 -18.52 15.62 21.65
CA LEU A 127 -18.65 16.81 22.49
C LEU A 127 -18.52 18.06 21.61
N SER A 128 -19.55 18.92 21.58
CA SER A 128 -19.62 20.10 20.72
C SER A 128 -19.60 21.40 21.51
N LEU A 129 -19.55 22.56 20.83
CA LEU A 129 -19.54 23.88 21.48
C LEU A 129 -20.82 24.17 22.27
N THR A 130 -21.95 23.58 21.87
CA THR A 130 -23.26 23.83 22.52
C THR A 130 -23.89 22.57 23.10
N PRO A 131 -24.74 22.69 24.14
CA PRO A 131 -25.44 21.54 24.73
C PRO A 131 -26.32 20.77 23.74
N ASN A 132 -26.81 21.43 22.68
CA ASN A 132 -27.78 20.84 21.75
C ASN A 132 -27.12 20.08 20.59
N SER A 133 -25.81 20.23 20.40
CA SER A 133 -25.05 19.64 19.28
C SER A 133 -24.21 18.42 19.71
N HIS A 134 -24.28 18.02 20.98
CA HIS A 134 -23.71 16.76 21.46
C HIS A 134 -24.32 15.55 20.74
N SER A 135 -23.51 14.51 20.51
CA SER A 135 -23.94 13.29 19.82
C SER A 135 -23.12 12.06 20.22
N TYR A 136 -23.38 10.93 19.57
CA TYR A 136 -22.61 9.70 19.72
C TYR A 136 -22.14 9.20 18.35
N ASN A 137 -20.90 8.74 18.24
CA ASN A 137 -20.52 7.79 17.22
C ASN A 137 -21.08 6.41 17.60
N TYR A 138 -21.68 5.72 16.63
CA TYR A 138 -22.33 4.44 16.86
C TYR A 138 -22.46 3.61 15.60
N ARG A 139 -22.67 2.31 15.80
CA ARG A 139 -23.18 1.38 14.80
C ARG A 139 -24.42 0.72 15.35
N SER A 140 -25.48 0.66 14.55
CA SER A 140 -26.69 -0.06 14.92
C SER A 140 -27.28 -0.82 13.76
N ALA A 141 -27.98 -1.91 14.07
CA ALA A 141 -28.76 -2.69 13.13
C ALA A 141 -30.13 -3.01 13.76
N VAL A 142 -31.18 -2.92 12.95
CA VAL A 142 -32.55 -3.27 13.31
C VAL A 142 -33.06 -4.29 12.29
N LEU A 143 -33.51 -5.44 12.78
CA LEU A 143 -33.99 -6.56 11.99
C LEU A 143 -35.45 -6.82 12.30
N PHE A 144 -36.25 -7.10 11.28
CA PHE A 144 -37.64 -7.50 11.37
C PHE A 144 -37.77 -8.90 10.80
N GLY A 145 -38.44 -9.80 11.51
CA GLY A 145 -38.52 -11.19 11.09
C GLY A 145 -39.53 -12.02 11.88
N TYR A 146 -39.51 -13.32 11.61
CA TYR A 146 -40.43 -14.28 12.21
C TYR A 146 -39.66 -15.35 12.96
N ALA A 147 -39.87 -15.41 14.28
CA ALA A 147 -39.22 -16.37 15.17
C ALA A 147 -40.01 -17.68 15.24
N ALA A 148 -39.35 -18.79 14.95
CA ALA A 148 -39.89 -20.14 15.02
C ALA A 148 -38.99 -21.04 15.89
N PRO A 149 -39.54 -21.97 16.70
CA PRO A 149 -38.72 -22.89 17.47
C PRO A 149 -38.02 -23.89 16.54
N VAL A 150 -36.71 -24.08 16.73
CA VAL A 150 -35.96 -25.16 16.09
C VAL A 150 -36.44 -26.49 16.67
N THR A 151 -36.84 -27.41 15.80
CA THR A 151 -37.37 -28.74 16.17
C THR A 151 -36.47 -29.87 15.69
N ASP A 152 -35.67 -29.64 14.65
CA ASP A 152 -34.63 -30.56 14.21
C ASP A 152 -33.50 -30.61 15.25
N THR A 153 -33.00 -31.82 15.51
CA THR A 153 -32.00 -32.02 16.57
C THR A 153 -30.62 -31.56 16.11
N GLU A 154 -30.26 -31.82 14.85
CA GLU A 154 -28.95 -31.42 14.29
C GLU A 154 -28.85 -29.90 14.20
N GLU A 155 -29.91 -29.22 13.75
CA GLU A 155 -29.97 -27.75 13.71
C GLU A 155 -29.85 -27.15 15.11
N LYS A 156 -30.49 -27.78 16.10
CA LYS A 156 -30.45 -27.31 17.50
C LYS A 156 -29.05 -27.43 18.08
N GLU A 157 -28.38 -28.56 17.88
CA GLU A 157 -27.01 -28.79 18.36
C GLU A 157 -26.03 -27.83 17.69
N TRP A 158 -26.13 -27.67 16.36
CA TRP A 158 -25.32 -26.71 15.59
C TRP A 158 -25.52 -25.27 16.08
N ALA A 159 -26.76 -24.85 16.31
CA ALA A 159 -27.04 -23.49 16.78
C ALA A 159 -26.54 -23.27 18.21
N MET A 160 -26.61 -24.29 19.07
CA MET A 160 -26.06 -24.23 20.43
C MET A 160 -24.54 -24.09 20.41
N GLU A 161 -23.83 -24.82 19.55
CA GLU A 161 -22.39 -24.68 19.36
C GLU A 161 -22.04 -23.27 18.87
N MET A 162 -22.70 -22.81 17.81
CA MET A 162 -22.47 -21.48 17.23
C MET A 162 -22.70 -20.35 18.26
N ILE A 163 -23.80 -20.40 19.01
CA ILE A 163 -24.13 -19.39 20.03
C ILE A 163 -23.16 -19.46 21.21
N THR A 164 -22.72 -20.66 21.60
CA THR A 164 -21.72 -20.80 22.68
C THR A 164 -20.39 -20.21 22.24
N ASN A 165 -19.98 -20.48 21.00
CA ASN A 165 -18.73 -19.98 20.42
C ASN A 165 -18.79 -18.49 20.05
N SER A 166 -19.97 -17.88 19.97
CA SER A 166 -20.10 -16.43 19.84
C SER A 166 -19.88 -15.68 21.15
N VAL A 167 -19.95 -16.37 22.31
CA VAL A 167 -19.62 -15.76 23.62
C VAL A 167 -18.10 -15.71 23.81
N VAL A 168 -17.44 -16.84 23.59
CA VAL A 168 -15.97 -16.97 23.50
C VAL A 168 -15.69 -18.04 22.45
N PRO A 169 -14.86 -17.79 21.42
CA PRO A 169 -14.51 -18.79 20.43
C PRO A 169 -13.97 -20.07 21.07
N GLN A 170 -14.26 -21.22 20.47
CA GLN A 170 -13.86 -22.55 20.97
C GLN A 170 -14.43 -22.93 22.35
N ARG A 171 -15.38 -22.17 22.88
CA ARG A 171 -15.92 -22.43 24.22
C ARG A 171 -16.71 -23.73 24.27
N TYR A 172 -17.45 -24.08 23.23
CA TYR A 172 -18.34 -25.24 23.21
C TYR A 172 -17.58 -26.54 23.50
N GLU A 173 -16.53 -26.81 22.73
CA GLU A 173 -15.66 -27.98 22.88
C GLU A 173 -14.85 -27.97 24.18
N ASN A 174 -14.66 -26.78 24.77
CA ASN A 174 -14.00 -26.59 26.07
C ASN A 174 -15.00 -26.56 27.25
N THR A 175 -16.22 -27.06 27.05
CA THR A 175 -17.19 -27.34 28.11
C THR A 175 -17.43 -28.85 28.27
N ARG A 176 -18.40 -29.25 29.11
CA ARG A 176 -18.77 -30.66 29.25
C ARG A 176 -19.62 -31.09 28.05
N ILE A 177 -18.98 -31.71 27.07
CA ILE A 177 -19.63 -32.29 25.89
C ILE A 177 -19.68 -33.83 25.95
N PRO A 178 -20.71 -34.48 25.36
CA PRO A 178 -21.92 -33.84 24.83
C PRO A 178 -22.85 -33.32 25.95
N PRO A 179 -23.78 -32.41 25.64
CA PRO A 179 -24.83 -31.99 26.57
C PRO A 179 -25.61 -33.18 27.12
N ILE A 180 -26.02 -33.15 28.39
CA ILE A 180 -26.89 -34.21 28.94
C ILE A 180 -28.33 -34.03 28.47
N PRO A 181 -29.15 -35.10 28.45
CA PRO A 181 -30.55 -35.01 28.00
C PRO A 181 -31.37 -33.93 28.72
N ALA A 182 -31.12 -33.70 30.01
CA ALA A 182 -31.82 -32.67 30.79
C ALA A 182 -31.53 -31.25 30.26
N GLU A 183 -30.30 -30.96 29.85
CA GLU A 183 -29.93 -29.67 29.27
C GLU A 183 -30.64 -29.47 27.92
N MET A 184 -30.61 -30.50 27.07
CA MET A 184 -31.28 -30.50 25.77
C MET A 184 -32.81 -30.35 25.88
N GLN A 185 -33.42 -30.88 26.94
CA GLN A 185 -34.85 -30.71 27.21
C GLN A 185 -35.20 -29.30 27.70
N SER A 186 -34.32 -28.69 28.50
CA SER A 186 -34.57 -27.36 29.08
C SER A 186 -34.26 -26.19 28.15
N THR A 187 -33.30 -26.36 27.23
CA THR A 187 -32.86 -25.33 26.28
C THR A 187 -33.71 -25.35 25.01
N GLN A 188 -34.09 -24.19 24.50
CA GLN A 188 -34.76 -24.02 23.22
C GLN A 188 -34.06 -22.94 22.40
N ILE A 189 -33.96 -23.19 21.08
CA ILE A 189 -33.44 -22.22 20.12
C ILE A 189 -34.61 -21.71 19.27
N LEU A 190 -34.67 -20.40 19.04
CA LEU A 190 -35.52 -19.81 18.00
C LEU A 190 -34.67 -19.49 16.78
N ARG A 191 -35.13 -19.90 15.61
CA ARG A 191 -34.64 -19.40 14.33
C ARG A 191 -35.53 -18.23 13.90
N VAL A 192 -34.93 -17.08 13.66
CA VAL A 192 -35.62 -15.89 13.15
C VAL A 192 -35.27 -15.74 11.68
N THR A 193 -36.27 -15.94 10.82
CA THR A 193 -36.18 -15.64 9.40
C THR A 193 -36.33 -14.15 9.20
N ILE A 194 -35.30 -13.51 8.65
CA ILE A 194 -35.25 -12.06 8.48
C ILE A 194 -36.03 -11.68 7.24
N ASP A 195 -37.05 -10.84 7.43
CA ASP A 195 -37.89 -10.30 6.37
C ASP A 195 -37.29 -9.01 5.80
N SER A 196 -36.85 -8.11 6.69
CA SER A 196 -36.16 -6.89 6.32
C SER A 196 -35.24 -6.42 7.45
N ALA A 197 -34.20 -5.67 7.10
CA ALA A 197 -33.30 -5.07 8.09
C ALA A 197 -32.70 -3.77 7.56
N SER A 198 -32.16 -2.97 8.47
CA SER A 198 -31.40 -1.77 8.15
C SER A 198 -30.30 -1.56 9.18
N SER A 199 -29.19 -0.98 8.77
CA SER A 199 -28.13 -0.50 9.66
C SER A 199 -27.96 1.00 9.55
N LYS A 200 -27.43 1.60 10.62
CA LYS A 200 -27.08 3.00 10.68
C LYS A 200 -25.75 3.19 11.39
N VAL A 201 -24.85 3.94 10.76
CA VAL A 201 -23.49 4.17 11.28
C VAL A 201 -23.20 5.66 11.31
N ARG A 202 -22.59 6.13 12.40
CA ARG A 202 -22.06 7.49 12.52
C ARG A 202 -20.66 7.43 13.11
N ASP A 203 -19.72 8.08 12.44
CA ASP A 203 -18.28 8.08 12.71
C ASP A 203 -17.63 9.46 12.46
N TRP A 204 -18.31 10.54 12.87
CA TRP A 204 -17.94 11.92 12.55
C TRP A 204 -17.49 12.74 13.76
N ILE A 205 -16.70 13.78 13.50
CA ILE A 205 -16.37 14.84 14.46
C ILE A 205 -17.59 15.71 14.81
N PRO A 206 -17.52 16.55 15.87
CA PRO A 206 -18.56 17.53 16.18
C PRO A 206 -18.77 18.51 15.01
N SER A 207 -20.02 18.95 14.81
CA SER A 207 -20.39 19.91 13.77
C SER A 207 -21.21 21.04 14.37
N ASP A 208 -20.53 22.10 14.81
CA ASP A 208 -21.16 23.29 15.35
C ASP A 208 -21.55 24.32 14.28
N SER A 209 -22.46 25.22 14.64
CA SER A 209 -22.94 26.28 13.75
C SER A 209 -21.83 27.28 13.43
N ALA A 210 -21.97 28.00 12.31
CA ALA A 210 -21.00 29.03 11.94
C ALA A 210 -20.94 30.18 12.96
N GLU A 211 -22.06 30.48 13.62
CA GLU A 211 -22.16 31.50 14.66
C GLU A 211 -21.35 31.10 15.90
N ASP A 212 -21.51 29.86 16.38
CA ASP A 212 -20.81 29.36 17.56
C ASP A 212 -19.30 29.28 17.32
N LYS A 213 -18.89 28.83 16.12
CA LYS A 213 -17.48 28.77 15.71
C LYS A 213 -16.82 30.15 15.64
N ALA A 214 -17.59 31.21 15.37
CA ALA A 214 -17.08 32.58 15.32
C ALA A 214 -16.99 33.24 16.71
N ASN A 215 -17.63 32.66 17.73
CA ASN A 215 -17.62 33.19 19.09
C ASN A 215 -16.35 32.76 19.85
N LYS A 216 -15.33 33.61 19.86
CA LYS A 216 -14.05 33.34 20.54
C LYS A 216 -14.19 33.03 22.03
N GLU A 217 -15.13 33.67 22.74
CA GLU A 217 -15.32 33.39 24.17
C GLU A 217 -15.74 31.94 24.42
N VAL A 218 -16.59 31.40 23.55
CA VAL A 218 -17.06 30.01 23.63
C VAL A 218 -15.97 29.05 23.16
N VAL A 219 -15.34 29.33 22.01
CA VAL A 219 -14.29 28.47 21.43
C VAL A 219 -13.06 28.37 22.34
N ASP A 220 -12.66 29.45 23.00
CA ASP A 220 -11.48 29.46 23.88
C ASP A 220 -11.75 28.79 25.24
N LYS A 221 -13.03 28.62 25.63
CA LYS A 221 -13.43 28.09 26.94
C LYS A 221 -13.94 26.65 26.90
N VAL A 222 -14.53 26.22 25.80
CA VAL A 222 -15.25 24.94 25.69
C VAL A 222 -14.42 23.94 24.89
N TRP A 223 -14.11 22.79 25.50
CA TRP A 223 -13.46 21.70 24.80
C TRP A 223 -14.43 21.02 23.83
N VAL A 224 -13.97 20.78 22.60
CA VAL A 224 -14.74 20.15 21.53
C VAL A 224 -13.92 19.03 20.93
N GLY A 225 -14.55 17.88 20.74
CA GLY A 225 -13.87 16.71 20.22
C GLY A 225 -14.69 15.45 20.35
N VAL A 226 -14.07 14.32 20.02
CA VAL A 226 -14.66 13.00 20.24
C VAL A 226 -13.89 12.32 21.37
N VAL A 227 -14.60 11.79 22.36
CA VAL A 227 -14.04 10.84 23.33
C VAL A 227 -14.32 9.44 22.78
N PRO A 228 -13.33 8.72 22.25
CA PRO A 228 -13.57 7.41 21.68
C PRO A 228 -14.07 6.42 22.75
N VAL A 229 -14.99 5.52 22.37
CA VAL A 229 -15.56 4.50 23.26
C VAL A 229 -15.35 3.14 22.62
N TYR A 230 -14.81 2.21 23.39
CA TYR A 230 -14.56 0.84 22.96
C TYR A 230 -14.74 -0.11 24.14
N GLU A 231 -15.01 -1.36 23.83
CA GLU A 231 -15.09 -2.43 24.82
C GLU A 231 -13.70 -3.03 25.00
N THR A 232 -13.34 -3.26 26.26
CA THR A 232 -12.16 -4.03 26.64
C THR A 232 -12.59 -5.10 27.63
N TYR A 233 -12.10 -6.32 27.42
CA TYR A 233 -12.28 -7.42 28.34
C TYR A 233 -11.17 -7.38 29.38
N GLY A 234 -11.57 -7.42 30.65
CA GLY A 234 -10.65 -7.48 31.78
C GLY A 234 -10.05 -8.87 32.02
N GLU A 235 -9.19 -8.94 33.03
CA GLU A 235 -8.55 -10.18 33.46
C GLU A 235 -9.56 -11.26 33.91
N PRO A 236 -9.39 -12.54 33.49
CA PRO A 236 -10.23 -13.64 33.93
C PRO A 236 -10.26 -13.82 35.44
N ILE A 237 -11.47 -13.86 36.01
CA ILE A 237 -11.67 -14.10 37.44
C ILE A 237 -12.05 -15.57 37.65
N PRO A 238 -11.21 -16.41 38.29
CA PRO A 238 -11.53 -17.80 38.52
C PRO A 238 -12.62 -17.99 39.59
N SER A 239 -13.52 -18.94 39.37
CA SER A 239 -14.48 -19.40 40.39
C SER A 239 -13.77 -20.16 41.51
N PRO A 240 -14.29 -20.17 42.76
CA PRO A 240 -13.79 -21.04 43.83
C PRO A 240 -13.77 -22.54 43.49
N LEU A 241 -14.54 -22.98 42.49
CA LEU A 241 -14.55 -24.37 42.00
C LEU A 241 -13.46 -24.65 40.96
N ASN A 242 -12.78 -23.62 40.43
CA ASN A 242 -11.76 -23.78 39.40
C ASN A 242 -10.52 -24.47 39.97
N LYS A 243 -10.12 -25.56 39.34
CA LYS A 243 -8.89 -26.30 39.64
C LYS A 243 -7.85 -26.22 38.51
N VAL A 244 -8.17 -25.52 37.42
CA VAL A 244 -7.23 -25.32 36.31
C VAL A 244 -6.24 -24.22 36.72
N GLU A 245 -4.95 -24.54 36.74
CA GLU A 245 -3.89 -23.66 37.27
C GLU A 245 -3.70 -22.36 36.46
N LYS A 246 -3.92 -22.44 35.15
CA LYS A 246 -3.75 -21.32 34.21
C LYS A 246 -5.01 -21.08 33.41
N VAL A 247 -5.20 -19.84 32.97
CA VAL A 247 -6.25 -19.52 32.00
C VAL A 247 -5.95 -20.29 30.71
N PRO A 248 -6.91 -21.03 30.14
CA PRO A 248 -6.74 -21.69 28.86
C PRO A 248 -6.35 -20.72 27.74
N LYS A 249 -5.42 -21.14 26.87
CA LYS A 249 -4.86 -20.32 25.80
C LYS A 249 -5.91 -19.67 24.88
N TYR A 250 -6.98 -20.38 24.54
CA TYR A 250 -8.04 -19.84 23.68
C TYR A 250 -8.78 -18.64 24.31
N ILE A 251 -8.85 -18.58 25.64
CA ILE A 251 -9.41 -17.43 26.37
C ILE A 251 -8.40 -16.28 26.34
N GLU A 252 -7.12 -16.55 26.61
CA GLU A 252 -6.06 -15.53 26.55
C GLU A 252 -5.95 -14.92 25.14
N GLU A 253 -6.00 -15.75 24.10
CA GLU A 253 -6.01 -15.33 22.69
C GLU A 253 -7.26 -14.51 22.36
N PHE A 254 -8.46 -14.98 22.73
CA PHE A 254 -9.70 -14.22 22.52
C PHE A 254 -9.66 -12.85 23.20
N LEU A 255 -9.20 -12.76 24.45
CA LEU A 255 -9.10 -11.49 25.18
C LEU A 255 -8.11 -10.56 24.50
N LYS A 256 -6.93 -11.08 24.14
CA LYS A 256 -5.90 -10.32 23.44
C LYS A 256 -6.43 -9.81 22.10
N GLU A 257 -6.95 -10.68 21.25
CA GLU A 257 -7.46 -10.34 19.91
C GLU A 257 -8.65 -9.38 20.00
N SER A 258 -9.61 -9.63 20.91
CA SER A 258 -10.77 -8.74 21.08
C SER A 258 -10.37 -7.36 21.59
N ASN A 259 -9.40 -7.28 22.50
CA ASN A 259 -8.90 -6.01 23.01
C ASN A 259 -8.06 -5.29 21.95
N GLU A 260 -7.25 -6.02 21.18
CA GLU A 260 -6.51 -5.48 20.03
C GLU A 260 -7.45 -5.00 18.94
N GLU A 261 -8.54 -5.72 18.63
CA GLU A 261 -9.58 -5.28 17.68
C GLU A 261 -10.38 -4.08 18.20
N GLY A 262 -10.74 -4.07 19.49
CA GLY A 262 -11.40 -2.95 20.15
C GLY A 262 -10.52 -1.70 20.10
N LEU A 263 -9.22 -1.86 20.34
CA LEU A 263 -8.23 -0.80 20.20
C LEU A 263 -8.05 -0.41 18.73
N ALA A 264 -7.87 -1.36 17.80
CA ALA A 264 -7.74 -1.13 16.36
C ALA A 264 -8.97 -0.43 15.76
N TYR A 265 -10.16 -0.65 16.32
CA TYR A 265 -11.39 0.01 15.87
C TYR A 265 -11.36 1.52 16.14
N LEU A 266 -10.73 1.94 17.24
CA LEU A 266 -10.49 3.36 17.57
C LEU A 266 -9.51 4.04 16.62
N THR A 267 -8.70 3.25 15.93
CA THR A 267 -7.36 3.70 15.61
C THR A 267 -6.99 3.39 14.12
N ALA A 268 -7.71 2.52 13.40
CA ALA A 268 -7.47 2.30 11.97
C ALA A 268 -7.74 3.56 11.11
N GLU A 269 -6.91 3.78 10.09
CA GLU A 269 -6.86 4.88 9.11
C GLU A 269 -8.17 5.11 8.32
N LYS A 270 -9.26 5.45 9.00
CA LYS A 270 -10.64 5.46 8.48
C LYS A 270 -11.10 6.77 7.82
N SER A 271 -10.23 7.73 7.52
CA SER A 271 -10.60 8.83 6.61
C SER A 271 -10.48 8.44 5.12
N ILE A 272 -9.72 7.39 4.81
CA ILE A 272 -9.49 6.93 3.43
C ILE A 272 -10.52 5.85 3.11
N SER A 273 -11.58 6.25 2.39
CA SER A 273 -12.69 5.34 2.05
C SER A 273 -12.38 4.37 0.90
N GLN A 274 -11.39 4.69 0.07
CA GLN A 274 -10.99 3.90 -1.09
C GLN A 274 -9.52 4.20 -1.48
N VAL A 275 -8.78 3.15 -1.85
CA VAL A 275 -7.48 3.25 -2.51
C VAL A 275 -7.58 2.57 -3.88
N THR A 276 -6.98 3.17 -4.90
CA THR A 276 -6.88 2.59 -6.24
C THR A 276 -5.46 2.79 -6.75
N ILE A 277 -4.80 1.68 -7.10
CA ILE A 277 -3.42 1.70 -7.61
C ILE A 277 -3.47 1.43 -9.11
N TYR A 278 -2.81 2.28 -9.89
CA TYR A 278 -2.68 2.09 -11.34
C TYR A 278 -1.29 1.53 -11.64
N GLU A 279 -1.24 0.34 -12.25
CA GLU A 279 0.00 -0.29 -12.71
C GLU A 279 -0.14 -0.60 -14.20
N GLN A 280 0.76 -0.03 -15.00
CA GLN A 280 0.75 -0.22 -16.45
C GLN A 280 1.18 -1.64 -16.84
N ARG A 281 1.98 -2.31 -16.00
CA ARG A 281 2.38 -3.70 -16.18
C ARG A 281 1.27 -4.67 -15.75
N ALA A 282 1.40 -5.92 -16.17
CA ALA A 282 0.48 -7.00 -15.79
C ALA A 282 0.71 -7.51 -14.35
N THR A 283 1.85 -7.18 -13.74
CA THR A 283 2.31 -7.69 -12.45
C THR A 283 2.94 -6.57 -11.62
N PRO A 284 2.94 -6.69 -10.27
CA PRO A 284 3.59 -5.73 -9.39
C PRO A 284 5.13 -5.84 -9.49
N GLY A 285 5.85 -5.00 -8.74
CA GLY A 285 7.31 -5.04 -8.66
C GLY A 285 8.04 -4.03 -9.57
N GLY A 286 7.33 -3.25 -10.37
CA GLY A 286 7.88 -2.13 -11.13
C GLY A 286 9.05 -2.55 -12.03
N VAL A 287 10.23 -1.95 -11.82
CA VAL A 287 11.44 -2.21 -12.61
C VAL A 287 11.92 -3.66 -12.52
N TRP A 288 11.59 -4.39 -11.46
CA TRP A 288 12.03 -5.78 -11.27
C TRP A 288 11.37 -6.77 -12.24
N ASN A 289 10.34 -6.35 -12.98
CA ASN A 289 9.77 -7.10 -14.09
C ASN A 289 10.73 -7.07 -15.29
N ALA A 290 11.61 -8.07 -15.38
CA ALA A 290 12.61 -8.16 -16.44
C ALA A 290 11.95 -8.36 -17.82
N THR A 291 12.49 -7.65 -18.81
CA THR A 291 12.03 -7.69 -20.20
C THR A 291 13.18 -8.06 -21.15
N PRO A 292 12.90 -8.70 -22.30
CA PRO A 292 13.91 -8.99 -23.32
C PRO A 292 14.62 -7.74 -23.85
N SER A 293 15.73 -7.95 -24.59
CA SER A 293 16.36 -6.88 -25.36
C SER A 293 15.42 -6.34 -26.43
N LEU A 294 15.33 -5.01 -26.53
CA LEU A 294 14.66 -4.37 -27.66
C LEU A 294 15.60 -4.21 -28.84
N THR A 295 15.06 -4.39 -30.05
CA THR A 295 15.78 -4.11 -31.31
C THR A 295 16.01 -2.61 -31.53
N SER A 296 15.14 -1.76 -30.96
CA SER A 296 15.24 -0.31 -31.00
C SER A 296 15.13 0.28 -29.59
N PRO A 297 15.90 1.33 -29.25
CA PRO A 297 15.79 1.99 -27.96
C PRO A 297 14.44 2.68 -27.78
N SER A 298 13.91 2.70 -26.55
CA SER A 298 12.67 3.42 -26.20
C SER A 298 12.91 4.92 -25.92
N TYR A 299 14.05 5.47 -26.35
CA TYR A 299 14.50 6.84 -26.04
C TYR A 299 15.28 7.41 -27.23
N SER A 300 15.42 8.73 -27.24
CA SER A 300 16.23 9.49 -28.19
C SER A 300 17.72 9.47 -27.85
N ILE A 301 18.57 9.74 -28.84
CA ILE A 301 20.01 9.90 -28.68
C ILE A 301 20.41 11.21 -29.39
N PRO A 302 20.84 12.25 -28.67
CA PRO A 302 20.92 12.35 -27.20
C PRO A 302 19.53 12.48 -26.55
N GLN A 303 19.47 12.32 -25.23
CA GLN A 303 18.26 12.53 -24.41
C GLN A 303 18.65 13.39 -23.20
N ILE A 304 18.33 14.68 -23.29
CA ILE A 304 18.73 15.71 -22.30
C ILE A 304 17.54 16.37 -21.61
N THR A 305 16.32 16.02 -22.01
CA THR A 305 15.06 16.51 -21.42
C THR A 305 14.20 15.32 -20.99
N PRO A 306 13.36 15.48 -19.95
CA PRO A 306 12.40 14.45 -19.56
C PRO A 306 11.45 14.07 -20.69
N ASP A 307 10.96 12.84 -20.67
CA ASP A 307 9.82 12.45 -21.52
C ASP A 307 8.58 13.27 -21.15
N THR A 308 7.88 13.75 -22.18
CA THR A 308 6.63 14.53 -22.05
C THR A 308 5.40 13.71 -22.45
N THR A 309 5.61 12.48 -22.93
CA THR A 309 4.56 11.54 -23.33
C THR A 309 4.68 10.25 -22.55
N PRO A 310 3.56 9.61 -22.14
CA PRO A 310 3.60 8.31 -21.49
C PRO A 310 4.35 7.26 -22.30
N ALA A 311 4.98 6.31 -21.61
CA ALA A 311 5.78 5.26 -22.25
C ALA A 311 4.91 4.43 -23.21
N VAL A 312 5.49 4.04 -24.34
CA VAL A 312 4.79 3.19 -25.32
C VAL A 312 4.89 1.72 -24.88
N PRO A 313 3.77 0.99 -24.76
CA PRO A 313 3.80 -0.42 -24.42
C PRO A 313 4.42 -1.26 -25.54
N LEU A 314 5.19 -2.27 -25.16
CA LEU A 314 5.80 -3.26 -26.03
C LEU A 314 4.81 -4.40 -26.24
N LYS A 315 4.63 -4.84 -27.48
CA LYS A 315 3.80 -6.01 -27.80
C LYS A 315 4.68 -7.27 -27.85
N GLY A 316 4.35 -8.30 -27.08
CA GLY A 316 5.06 -9.58 -27.08
C GLY A 316 4.97 -10.30 -28.43
N ASP A 317 6.05 -10.96 -28.84
CA ASP A 317 6.16 -11.70 -30.09
C ASP A 317 5.82 -13.19 -29.85
N ALA A 318 5.18 -13.87 -30.80
CA ALA A 318 4.96 -15.33 -30.72
C ALA A 318 6.23 -16.13 -30.41
N LYS A 319 7.40 -15.63 -30.85
CA LYS A 319 8.71 -16.26 -30.61
C LYS A 319 9.20 -16.19 -29.17
N ASP A 320 8.70 -15.28 -28.35
CA ASP A 320 9.05 -15.16 -26.93
C ASP A 320 8.06 -15.91 -26.02
N GLY A 321 7.06 -16.57 -26.60
CA GLY A 321 6.01 -17.29 -25.87
C GLY A 321 4.98 -16.37 -25.23
N ARG A 322 4.97 -15.07 -25.54
CA ARG A 322 4.08 -14.05 -24.97
C ARG A 322 3.24 -13.36 -26.04
N GLU A 323 2.85 -14.08 -27.09
CA GLU A 323 2.00 -13.56 -28.17
C GLU A 323 0.74 -12.90 -27.59
N GLY A 324 0.52 -11.63 -27.93
CA GLY A 324 -0.65 -10.87 -27.45
C GLY A 324 -0.52 -10.27 -26.04
N SER A 325 0.60 -10.50 -25.35
CA SER A 325 0.92 -9.79 -24.10
C SER A 325 1.43 -8.38 -24.36
N TRP A 326 1.29 -7.49 -23.37
CA TRP A 326 1.87 -6.16 -23.37
C TRP A 326 2.84 -5.99 -22.20
N ASP A 327 3.97 -5.32 -22.43
CA ASP A 327 5.01 -5.08 -21.44
C ASP A 327 5.60 -3.68 -21.57
N PHE A 328 6.47 -3.29 -20.64
CA PHE A 328 7.17 -2.02 -20.65
C PHE A 328 8.64 -2.25 -20.36
N GLN A 329 9.52 -1.64 -21.18
CA GLN A 329 10.96 -1.84 -21.07
C GLN A 329 11.43 -1.64 -19.63
N SER A 330 12.11 -2.66 -19.11
CA SER A 330 12.81 -2.61 -17.83
C SER A 330 14.31 -2.48 -18.06
N ALA A 331 14.96 -1.74 -17.17
CA ALA A 331 16.41 -1.59 -17.12
C ALA A 331 17.14 -2.80 -16.52
N VAL A 332 16.42 -3.81 -16.01
CA VAL A 332 17.01 -5.03 -15.44
C VAL A 332 17.68 -5.86 -16.55
N TYR A 333 18.86 -6.38 -16.26
CA TYR A 333 19.64 -7.29 -17.11
C TYR A 333 19.77 -8.67 -16.46
N ASP A 334 20.10 -9.68 -17.27
CA ASP A 334 19.90 -11.09 -16.95
C ASP A 334 20.72 -11.55 -15.72
N TYR A 335 21.92 -11.00 -15.56
CA TYR A 335 22.82 -11.31 -14.45
C TYR A 335 22.81 -10.25 -13.36
N LEU A 336 21.76 -9.42 -13.28
CA LEU A 336 21.63 -8.41 -12.23
C LEU A 336 21.39 -9.09 -10.88
N GLU A 337 22.32 -8.86 -9.96
CA GLU A 337 22.16 -9.13 -8.53
C GLU A 337 21.99 -7.79 -7.80
N ALA A 338 21.30 -7.80 -6.66
CA ALA A 338 21.20 -6.62 -5.80
C ALA A 338 22.60 -6.09 -5.44
N ASN A 339 22.70 -4.77 -5.29
CA ASN A 339 23.91 -4.10 -4.79
C ASN A 339 23.79 -3.71 -3.31
N ILE A 340 22.74 -4.17 -2.64
CA ILE A 340 22.44 -3.92 -1.24
C ILE A 340 22.28 -5.28 -0.55
N PRO A 341 22.90 -5.51 0.62
CA PRO A 341 22.70 -6.75 1.36
C PRO A 341 21.23 -6.96 1.74
N LYS A 342 20.71 -8.17 1.54
CA LYS A 342 19.29 -8.52 1.81
C LYS A 342 18.76 -8.09 3.19
N PRO A 343 19.55 -8.08 4.29
CA PRO A 343 19.03 -7.64 5.59
C PRO A 343 18.57 -6.18 5.62
N LEU A 344 19.17 -5.31 4.81
CA LEU A 344 18.76 -3.90 4.69
C LEU A 344 17.55 -3.72 3.77
N MET A 345 17.25 -4.70 2.92
CA MET A 345 16.17 -4.63 1.94
C MET A 345 14.83 -5.12 2.50
N ASN A 346 14.78 -5.79 3.65
CA ASN A 346 13.50 -6.29 4.17
C ASN A 346 12.52 -5.15 4.49
N TYR A 347 11.26 -5.29 4.07
CA TYR A 347 10.12 -4.63 4.71
C TYR A 347 9.91 -5.20 6.13
N THR A 348 9.26 -4.44 6.99
CA THR A 348 9.09 -4.82 8.42
C THR A 348 8.29 -6.11 8.64
N ASP A 349 7.35 -6.38 7.75
CA ASP A 349 6.37 -7.47 7.78
C ASP A 349 6.66 -8.61 6.79
N LEU A 350 7.71 -8.50 5.95
CA LEU A 350 8.14 -9.58 5.07
C LEU A 350 9.66 -9.60 4.93
N LYS A 351 10.29 -10.74 5.25
CA LYS A 351 11.74 -10.94 5.13
C LYS A 351 12.11 -11.85 3.96
N PHE A 352 13.28 -11.62 3.37
CA PHE A 352 13.92 -12.60 2.50
C PHE A 352 14.22 -13.89 3.27
N GLN A 353 14.09 -15.04 2.60
CA GLN A 353 14.42 -16.35 3.18
C GLN A 353 15.92 -16.46 3.52
N ASP A 354 16.27 -17.21 4.56
CA ASP A 354 17.64 -17.33 5.06
C ASP A 354 18.60 -17.92 4.01
N GLU A 355 18.09 -18.80 3.15
CA GLU A 355 18.80 -19.49 2.08
C GLU A 355 19.11 -18.60 0.88
N THR A 356 18.43 -17.45 0.77
CA THR A 356 18.67 -16.48 -0.29
C THR A 356 20.12 -15.98 -0.21
N PRO A 357 20.86 -15.86 -1.33
CA PRO A 357 22.17 -15.21 -1.32
C PRO A 357 22.12 -13.81 -0.69
N LEU A 358 23.23 -13.37 -0.07
CA LEU A 358 23.34 -12.08 0.61
C LEU A 358 22.98 -10.92 -0.33
N PHE A 359 23.29 -11.07 -1.62
CA PHE A 359 22.90 -10.18 -2.70
C PHE A 359 21.97 -10.94 -3.66
N PRO A 360 20.64 -10.87 -3.46
CA PRO A 360 19.71 -11.67 -4.25
C PRO A 360 19.73 -11.31 -5.74
N ALA A 361 19.61 -12.30 -6.62
CA ALA A 361 19.37 -12.09 -8.04
C ALA A 361 18.04 -11.36 -8.30
N HIS A 362 17.93 -10.64 -9.42
CA HIS A 362 16.76 -9.82 -9.74
C HIS A 362 15.43 -10.61 -9.71
N GLY A 363 15.44 -11.87 -10.16
CA GLY A 363 14.25 -12.74 -10.13
C GLY A 363 13.78 -13.06 -8.72
N THR A 364 14.70 -13.18 -7.77
CA THR A 364 14.37 -13.40 -6.35
C THR A 364 13.78 -12.15 -5.72
N VAL A 365 14.31 -10.97 -6.06
CA VAL A 365 13.74 -9.69 -5.60
C VAL A 365 12.34 -9.46 -6.19
N ASN A 366 12.13 -9.78 -7.47
CA ASN A 366 10.80 -9.68 -8.09
C ASN A 366 9.78 -10.58 -7.39
N LYS A 367 10.12 -11.85 -7.10
CA LYS A 367 9.26 -12.77 -6.35
C LYS A 367 8.93 -12.26 -4.94
N TYR A 368 9.91 -11.67 -4.26
CA TYR A 368 9.70 -11.05 -2.95
C TYR A 368 8.67 -9.89 -3.03
N LEU A 369 8.79 -9.01 -4.03
CA LEU A 369 7.85 -7.91 -4.22
C LEU A 369 6.47 -8.36 -4.69
N ASP A 370 6.38 -9.42 -5.49
CA ASP A 370 5.11 -10.00 -5.90
C ASP A 370 4.36 -10.59 -4.69
N ALA A 371 5.04 -11.35 -3.84
CA ALA A 371 4.48 -11.85 -2.59
C ALA A 371 4.06 -10.72 -1.64
N TYR A 372 4.86 -9.65 -1.55
CA TYR A 372 4.52 -8.49 -0.72
C TYR A 372 3.26 -7.75 -1.18
N ALA A 373 2.91 -7.84 -2.46
CA ALA A 373 1.74 -7.18 -3.02
C ALA A 373 0.45 -8.01 -2.91
N ASP A 374 0.50 -9.25 -2.40
CA ASP A 374 -0.63 -10.18 -2.45
C ASP A 374 -1.87 -9.66 -1.71
N ASP A 375 -1.70 -9.11 -0.52
CA ASP A 375 -2.82 -8.61 0.31
C ASP A 375 -3.56 -7.42 -0.31
N ILE A 376 -2.89 -6.66 -1.19
CA ILE A 376 -3.45 -5.47 -1.84
C ILE A 376 -3.75 -5.69 -3.32
N ARG A 377 -3.52 -6.90 -3.85
CA ARG A 377 -3.62 -7.19 -5.30
C ARG A 377 -4.98 -6.80 -5.88
N GLY A 378 -6.06 -6.96 -5.09
CA GLY A 378 -7.43 -6.56 -5.48
C GLY A 378 -7.65 -5.05 -5.61
N GLN A 379 -6.75 -4.22 -5.10
CA GLN A 379 -6.80 -2.75 -5.21
C GLN A 379 -5.98 -2.21 -6.40
N ILE A 380 -5.22 -3.09 -7.06
CA ILE A 380 -4.35 -2.74 -8.19
C ILE A 380 -5.08 -2.99 -9.51
N ARG A 381 -5.18 -1.94 -10.32
CA ARG A 381 -5.59 -1.99 -11.72
C ARG A 381 -4.35 -2.25 -12.58
N PHE A 382 -4.05 -3.53 -12.79
CA PHE A 382 -2.99 -3.97 -13.71
C PHE A 382 -3.34 -3.66 -15.16
N GLY A 383 -2.31 -3.59 -16.03
CA GLY A 383 -2.48 -3.30 -17.44
C GLY A 383 -3.16 -1.96 -17.69
N THR A 384 -3.04 -1.00 -16.77
CA THR A 384 -3.73 0.29 -16.83
C THR A 384 -2.72 1.42 -16.70
N GLN A 385 -2.53 2.18 -17.78
CA GLN A 385 -1.58 3.28 -17.83
C GLN A 385 -2.27 4.61 -17.53
N VAL A 386 -1.69 5.40 -16.63
CA VAL A 386 -2.11 6.79 -16.39
C VAL A 386 -1.57 7.67 -17.52
N LEU A 387 -2.47 8.42 -18.15
CA LEU A 387 -2.17 9.31 -19.28
C LEU A 387 -2.04 10.77 -18.85
N ASP A 388 -2.88 11.21 -17.90
CA ASP A 388 -2.93 12.60 -17.45
C ASP A 388 -3.52 12.69 -16.04
N VAL A 389 -3.05 13.66 -15.25
CA VAL A 389 -3.50 13.95 -13.90
C VAL A 389 -3.72 15.45 -13.77
N GLN A 390 -4.97 15.86 -13.62
CA GLN A 390 -5.34 17.27 -13.58
C GLN A 390 -5.86 17.68 -12.20
N ARG A 391 -5.40 18.83 -11.71
CA ARG A 391 -5.87 19.44 -10.47
C ARG A 391 -7.15 20.25 -10.73
N HIS A 392 -8.21 19.94 -10.00
CA HIS A 392 -9.49 20.66 -10.05
C HIS A 392 -9.81 21.30 -8.70
N ARG A 393 -10.06 22.62 -8.70
CA ARG A 393 -10.48 23.36 -7.51
C ARG A 393 -11.93 23.79 -7.65
N HIS A 394 -12.75 23.46 -6.67
CA HIS A 394 -14.17 23.82 -6.65
C HIS A 394 -14.62 24.22 -5.23
N LYS A 395 -15.83 24.76 -5.12
CA LYS A 395 -16.45 25.04 -3.81
C LYS A 395 -17.38 23.89 -3.46
N ALA A 396 -17.24 23.34 -2.26
CA ALA A 396 -18.20 22.39 -1.70
C ALA A 396 -19.53 23.10 -1.36
N GLU A 397 -20.60 22.35 -1.08
CA GLU A 397 -21.92 22.88 -0.71
C GLU A 397 -21.88 23.82 0.52
N GLY A 398 -20.85 23.69 1.38
CA GLY A 398 -20.58 24.59 2.51
C GLY A 398 -19.73 25.83 2.21
N GLY A 399 -19.34 26.07 0.95
CA GLY A 399 -18.55 27.22 0.52
C GLY A 399 -17.02 27.08 0.68
N GLU A 400 -16.54 26.01 1.31
CA GLU A 400 -15.12 25.68 1.41
C GLU A 400 -14.52 25.32 0.05
N LYS A 401 -13.27 25.74 -0.19
CA LYS A 401 -12.54 25.38 -1.40
C LYS A 401 -11.96 23.99 -1.22
N VAL A 402 -12.32 23.08 -2.12
CA VAL A 402 -11.83 21.70 -2.15
C VAL A 402 -11.00 21.50 -3.42
N THR A 403 -9.89 20.79 -3.29
CA THR A 403 -9.09 20.32 -4.41
C THR A 403 -9.37 18.84 -4.63
N THR A 404 -9.62 18.46 -5.88
CA THR A 404 -9.69 17.06 -6.33
C THR A 404 -8.77 16.87 -7.54
N TRP A 405 -8.46 15.61 -7.84
CA TRP A 405 -7.57 15.20 -8.90
C TRP A 405 -8.31 14.32 -9.89
N HIS A 406 -8.30 14.68 -11.17
CA HIS A 406 -8.84 13.86 -12.24
C HIS A 406 -7.71 13.07 -12.87
N VAL A 407 -7.76 11.75 -12.72
CA VAL A 407 -6.76 10.82 -13.25
C VAL A 407 -7.35 10.15 -14.48
N LYS A 408 -6.82 10.51 -15.65
CA LYS A 408 -7.13 9.88 -16.92
C LYS A 408 -6.22 8.68 -17.13
N SER A 409 -6.80 7.53 -17.43
CA SER A 409 -6.09 6.26 -17.62
C SER A 409 -6.61 5.50 -18.84
N LYS A 410 -5.81 4.55 -19.32
CA LYS A 410 -6.11 3.71 -20.49
C LYS A 410 -5.77 2.25 -20.20
N VAL A 411 -6.68 1.34 -20.56
CA VAL A 411 -6.41 -0.10 -20.51
C VAL A 411 -5.51 -0.49 -21.68
N ILE A 412 -4.36 -1.05 -21.37
CA ILE A 412 -3.34 -1.42 -22.35
C ILE A 412 -3.89 -2.45 -23.34
N GLY A 413 -3.61 -2.24 -24.63
CA GLY A 413 -4.08 -3.09 -25.72
C GLY A 413 -5.50 -2.80 -26.21
N THR A 414 -6.18 -1.81 -25.63
CA THR A 414 -7.52 -1.36 -26.05
C THR A 414 -7.50 0.14 -26.36
N ASP A 415 -8.63 0.70 -26.79
CA ASP A 415 -8.86 2.15 -26.84
C ASP A 415 -9.75 2.65 -25.69
N GLU A 416 -9.94 1.83 -24.66
CA GLU A 416 -10.76 2.16 -23.50
C GLU A 416 -10.00 3.10 -22.55
N GLU A 417 -10.51 4.33 -22.43
CA GLU A 417 -10.01 5.33 -21.50
C GLU A 417 -11.06 5.63 -20.41
N GLU A 418 -10.60 5.84 -19.18
CA GLU A 418 -11.42 6.23 -18.04
C GLU A 418 -10.80 7.45 -17.35
N THR A 419 -11.65 8.37 -16.90
CA THR A 419 -11.25 9.43 -15.96
C THR A 419 -11.93 9.20 -14.63
N ALA A 420 -11.15 9.02 -13.58
CA ALA A 420 -11.62 8.90 -12.20
C ALA A 420 -11.20 10.12 -11.36
N THR A 421 -12.00 10.44 -10.34
CA THR A 421 -11.75 11.57 -9.44
C THR A 421 -11.28 11.07 -8.08
N TYR A 422 -10.24 11.69 -7.54
CA TYR A 422 -9.64 11.37 -6.24
C TYR A 422 -9.41 12.63 -5.40
N ASP A 423 -9.44 12.49 -4.08
CA ASP A 423 -9.11 13.58 -3.15
C ASP A 423 -7.60 13.80 -3.05
N SER A 424 -6.80 12.77 -3.34
CA SER A 424 -5.35 12.80 -3.29
C SER A 424 -4.72 11.84 -4.30
N VAL A 425 -3.51 12.14 -4.75
CA VAL A 425 -2.71 11.33 -5.68
C VAL A 425 -1.32 11.12 -5.09
N VAL A 426 -0.89 9.87 -5.03
CA VAL A 426 0.47 9.48 -4.65
C VAL A 426 1.20 8.97 -5.89
N VAL A 427 2.26 9.66 -6.29
CA VAL A 427 3.05 9.36 -7.49
C VAL A 427 4.22 8.45 -7.10
N ALA A 428 4.14 7.19 -7.54
CA ALA A 428 5.15 6.17 -7.33
C ALA A 428 5.64 5.54 -8.66
N ASN A 429 5.72 6.33 -9.74
CA ASN A 429 6.08 5.86 -11.09
C ASN A 429 7.56 5.50 -11.28
N GLY A 430 8.39 5.74 -10.25
CA GLY A 430 9.83 5.54 -10.32
C GLY A 430 10.55 6.62 -11.13
N HIS A 431 11.89 6.54 -11.16
CA HIS A 431 12.75 7.55 -11.79
C HIS A 431 13.95 6.94 -12.55
N TYR A 432 13.87 5.65 -12.89
CA TYR A 432 14.86 4.92 -13.68
C TYR A 432 14.29 4.43 -15.01
N ASP A 433 13.50 5.27 -15.68
CA ASP A 433 12.89 4.97 -16.98
C ASP A 433 13.34 5.91 -18.11
N CYS A 434 13.24 7.24 -17.92
CA CYS A 434 13.71 8.22 -18.90
C CYS A 434 15.25 8.29 -18.88
N ALA A 435 15.91 7.67 -19.86
CA ALA A 435 17.37 7.64 -19.96
C ALA A 435 17.97 9.05 -20.05
N PHE A 436 19.14 9.28 -19.48
CA PHE A 436 19.91 10.51 -19.72
C PHE A 436 21.09 10.20 -20.63
N ILE A 437 21.11 10.76 -21.84
CA ILE A 437 22.24 10.65 -22.77
C ILE A 437 22.72 12.06 -23.09
N PRO A 438 23.97 12.44 -22.72
CA PRO A 438 24.47 13.79 -22.91
C PRO A 438 24.59 14.13 -24.39
N ASN A 439 24.35 15.41 -24.72
CA ASN A 439 24.61 15.94 -26.06
C ASN A 439 26.11 16.19 -26.24
N ILE A 440 26.85 15.14 -26.60
CA ILE A 440 28.27 15.20 -26.94
C ILE A 440 28.41 15.52 -28.43
N LYS A 441 29.41 16.32 -28.80
CA LYS A 441 29.65 16.72 -30.19
C LYS A 441 29.69 15.48 -31.11
N GLY A 442 28.92 15.52 -32.20
CA GLY A 442 28.84 14.45 -33.20
C GLY A 442 28.04 13.20 -32.81
N VAL A 443 27.45 13.14 -31.61
CA VAL A 443 26.72 11.94 -31.14
C VAL A 443 25.49 11.61 -32.01
N GLU A 444 24.78 12.63 -32.50
CA GLU A 444 23.62 12.46 -33.38
C GLU A 444 24.02 11.92 -34.76
N ASP A 445 25.08 12.49 -35.35
CA ASP A 445 25.60 12.06 -36.65
C ASP A 445 26.14 10.64 -36.59
N TRP A 446 26.80 10.28 -35.48
CA TRP A 446 27.21 8.92 -35.20
C TRP A 446 26.00 7.98 -35.10
N HIS A 447 24.99 8.34 -34.30
CA HIS A 447 23.79 7.52 -34.11
C HIS A 447 23.10 7.22 -35.44
N ARG A 448 22.99 8.24 -36.30
CA ARG A 448 22.41 8.13 -37.64
C ARG A 448 23.24 7.25 -38.57
N SER A 449 24.57 7.37 -38.51
CA SER A 449 25.49 6.63 -39.37
C SER A 449 25.66 5.16 -38.94
N TYR A 450 25.54 4.89 -37.64
CA TYR A 450 25.74 3.57 -37.05
C TYR A 450 24.58 3.17 -36.11
N PRO A 451 23.38 2.88 -36.64
CA PRO A 451 22.24 2.48 -35.81
C PRO A 451 22.57 1.32 -34.87
N GLY A 452 22.20 1.48 -33.60
CA GLY A 452 22.44 0.48 -32.55
C GLY A 452 23.87 0.40 -32.02
N SER A 453 24.83 1.20 -32.51
CA SER A 453 26.16 1.27 -31.90
C SER A 453 26.18 2.01 -30.57
N LEU A 454 25.25 2.95 -30.38
CA LEU A 454 25.04 3.69 -29.13
C LEU A 454 23.83 3.12 -28.40
N ILE A 455 23.99 2.80 -27.14
CA ILE A 455 22.88 2.39 -26.26
C ILE A 455 23.03 3.04 -24.88
N HIS A 456 21.94 3.17 -24.14
CA HIS A 456 21.95 3.40 -22.70
C HIS A 456 21.96 2.09 -21.92
N SER A 457 22.37 2.12 -20.65
CA SER A 457 22.33 0.95 -19.74
C SER A 457 20.94 0.32 -19.64
N LYS A 458 19.85 1.09 -19.84
CA LYS A 458 18.47 0.59 -19.95
C LYS A 458 18.29 -0.49 -21.03
N ASN A 459 19.12 -0.51 -22.07
CA ASN A 459 19.09 -1.50 -23.16
C ASN A 459 20.13 -2.62 -23.00
N TYR A 460 21.04 -2.52 -22.03
CA TYR A 460 21.95 -3.62 -21.73
C TYR A 460 21.13 -4.81 -21.15
N LYS A 461 21.49 -6.04 -21.54
CA LYS A 461 20.83 -7.26 -21.04
C LYS A 461 21.80 -8.37 -20.66
N ARG A 462 22.82 -8.60 -21.49
CA ARG A 462 23.80 -9.65 -21.23
C ARG A 462 25.14 -9.36 -21.91
N PRO A 463 26.26 -9.79 -21.33
CA PRO A 463 27.61 -9.48 -21.81
C PRO A 463 28.00 -10.23 -23.10
N GLU A 464 27.42 -11.39 -23.39
CA GLU A 464 27.72 -12.19 -24.59
C GLU A 464 27.38 -11.43 -25.89
N ASN A 465 26.48 -10.44 -25.81
CA ASN A 465 26.16 -9.54 -26.93
C ASN A 465 27.36 -8.68 -27.38
N TYR A 466 28.46 -8.68 -26.62
CA TYR A 466 29.64 -7.86 -26.85
C TYR A 466 30.89 -8.66 -27.20
N GLU A 467 30.75 -9.96 -27.47
CA GLU A 467 31.84 -10.86 -27.84
C GLU A 467 32.71 -10.28 -28.98
N GLY A 468 34.01 -10.11 -28.72
CA GLY A 468 35.00 -9.61 -29.68
C GLY A 468 34.85 -8.14 -30.11
N LYS A 469 33.92 -7.37 -29.53
CA LYS A 469 33.64 -5.97 -29.91
C LYS A 469 34.52 -5.00 -29.15
N LYS A 470 34.94 -3.90 -29.78
CA LYS A 470 35.58 -2.78 -29.09
C LYS A 470 34.51 -1.92 -28.41
N VAL A 471 34.49 -1.93 -27.07
CA VAL A 471 33.41 -1.32 -26.27
C VAL A 471 33.94 -0.14 -25.46
N VAL A 472 33.18 0.96 -25.47
CA VAL A 472 33.33 2.08 -24.54
C VAL A 472 32.13 2.14 -23.61
N VAL A 473 32.34 2.10 -22.30
CA VAL A 473 31.33 2.36 -21.29
C VAL A 473 31.50 3.80 -20.80
N VAL A 474 30.44 4.61 -20.82
CA VAL A 474 30.47 6.02 -20.44
C VAL A 474 29.78 6.21 -19.10
N GLY A 475 30.56 6.60 -18.08
CA GLY A 475 30.10 6.81 -16.71
C GLY A 475 30.48 5.66 -15.79
N ALA A 476 31.21 5.97 -14.71
CA ALA A 476 31.68 5.01 -13.71
C ALA A 476 30.81 5.02 -12.44
N GLY A 477 29.48 5.15 -12.60
CA GLY A 477 28.53 4.92 -11.51
C GLY A 477 28.36 3.43 -11.22
N VAL A 478 27.43 3.07 -10.32
CA VAL A 478 27.16 1.67 -9.93
C VAL A 478 26.89 0.80 -11.17
N SER A 479 25.96 1.19 -12.04
CA SER A 479 25.66 0.44 -13.26
C SER A 479 26.82 0.41 -14.25
N GLY A 480 27.61 1.48 -14.33
CA GLY A 480 28.75 1.57 -15.23
C GLY A 480 29.85 0.58 -14.88
N ILE A 481 30.19 0.50 -13.59
CA ILE A 481 31.18 -0.46 -13.08
C ILE A 481 30.66 -1.89 -13.24
N ASP A 482 29.40 -2.16 -12.88
CA ASP A 482 28.83 -3.50 -12.98
C ASP A 482 28.79 -4.01 -14.42
N ILE A 483 28.26 -3.20 -15.35
CA ILE A 483 28.19 -3.54 -16.77
C ILE A 483 29.59 -3.66 -17.38
N ALA A 484 30.53 -2.78 -17.03
CA ALA A 484 31.91 -2.88 -17.52
C ALA A 484 32.57 -4.19 -17.07
N ASN A 485 32.41 -4.59 -15.80
CA ASN A 485 32.93 -5.86 -15.28
C ASN A 485 32.30 -7.08 -15.94
N GLN A 486 30.99 -7.04 -16.25
CA GLN A 486 30.34 -8.13 -16.96
C GLN A 486 30.81 -8.24 -18.41
N ILE A 487 31.03 -7.11 -19.09
CA ILE A 487 31.41 -7.10 -20.52
C ILE A 487 32.90 -7.38 -20.72
N ALA A 488 33.77 -6.95 -19.81
CA ALA A 488 35.22 -7.01 -20.01
C ALA A 488 35.79 -8.41 -20.37
N PRO A 489 35.25 -9.54 -19.86
CA PRO A 489 35.66 -10.87 -20.29
C PRO A 489 35.25 -11.26 -21.73
N HIS A 490 34.27 -10.58 -22.31
CA HIS A 490 33.72 -10.87 -23.64
C HIS A 490 34.20 -9.87 -24.71
N ALA A 491 34.41 -8.62 -24.34
CA ALA A 491 34.81 -7.57 -25.27
C ALA A 491 36.28 -7.71 -25.73
N LYS A 492 36.60 -7.06 -26.85
CA LYS A 492 37.98 -6.89 -27.30
C LYS A 492 38.76 -6.09 -26.26
N TYR A 493 39.84 -6.68 -25.76
CA TYR A 493 40.70 -6.08 -24.75
C TYR A 493 41.50 -4.86 -25.27
N PRO A 494 41.60 -3.76 -24.51
CA PRO A 494 40.86 -3.45 -23.27
C PRO A 494 39.46 -2.89 -23.53
N LEU A 495 38.54 -3.14 -22.59
CA LEU A 495 37.30 -2.36 -22.50
C LEU A 495 37.63 -0.96 -21.99
N LEU A 496 37.10 0.08 -22.63
CA LEU A 496 37.37 1.46 -22.24
C LEU A 496 36.25 1.98 -21.32
N LEU A 497 36.61 2.46 -20.13
CA LEU A 497 35.68 3.05 -19.17
C LEU A 497 35.91 4.57 -19.09
N SER A 498 35.06 5.34 -19.76
CA SER A 498 35.11 6.80 -19.76
C SER A 498 34.53 7.37 -18.47
N ARG A 499 35.31 8.19 -17.78
CA ARG A 499 34.92 8.84 -16.52
C ARG A 499 35.35 10.31 -16.50
N ARG A 500 34.56 11.13 -15.79
CA ARG A 500 34.91 12.51 -15.50
C ARG A 500 36.11 12.55 -14.56
N ALA A 501 37.08 13.41 -14.84
CA ALA A 501 38.17 13.66 -13.90
C ALA A 501 37.59 14.25 -12.61
N ALA A 502 37.86 13.64 -11.45
CA ALA A 502 37.46 14.25 -10.19
C ALA A 502 38.26 15.55 -9.99
N LYS A 503 37.60 16.62 -9.50
CA LYS A 503 38.33 17.83 -9.06
C LYS A 503 39.34 17.40 -7.98
N GLY A 504 40.62 17.37 -8.34
CA GLY A 504 41.72 17.06 -7.43
C GLY A 504 42.24 15.61 -7.46
N SER A 505 41.76 14.72 -8.35
CA SER A 505 42.44 13.42 -8.54
C SER A 505 43.42 13.49 -9.70
N SER A 506 44.72 13.43 -9.42
CA SER A 506 45.64 12.79 -10.35
C SER A 506 45.18 11.34 -10.47
N SER A 507 44.89 10.85 -11.69
CA SER A 507 44.65 9.43 -11.90
C SER A 507 45.94 8.66 -11.64
N PRO A 508 45.98 7.67 -10.73
CA PRO A 508 47.14 6.82 -10.60
C PRO A 508 46.68 5.38 -10.37
N LEU A 509 46.07 4.77 -11.38
CA LEU A 509 46.15 3.31 -11.48
C LEU A 509 47.22 3.04 -12.52
N ALA A 510 48.40 2.67 -12.03
CA ALA A 510 49.44 2.07 -12.83
C ALA A 510 48.86 0.82 -13.54
N PRO A 511 49.31 0.48 -14.75
CA PRO A 511 48.77 -0.62 -15.52
C PRO A 511 49.28 -1.95 -14.92
N GLU A 512 48.62 -2.45 -13.89
CA GLU A 512 48.38 -3.89 -13.88
C GLU A 512 47.39 -4.16 -15.01
N LYS A 513 47.66 -5.18 -15.84
CA LYS A 513 46.83 -5.53 -17.00
C LYS A 513 45.43 -6.00 -16.55
N THR A 514 44.60 -5.08 -16.08
CA THR A 514 43.18 -5.29 -15.86
C THR A 514 42.49 -5.31 -17.21
N SER A 515 41.43 -6.11 -17.36
CA SER A 515 40.62 -6.23 -18.58
C SER A 515 39.92 -4.91 -19.01
N ILE A 516 39.94 -3.91 -18.13
CA ILE A 516 39.31 -2.59 -18.25
C ILE A 516 40.39 -1.50 -18.14
N GLU A 517 40.33 -0.51 -19.02
CA GLU A 517 41.18 0.68 -19.02
C GLU A 517 40.33 1.95 -18.81
N ASP A 518 40.76 2.80 -17.89
CA ASP A 518 40.12 4.09 -17.64
C ASP A 518 40.57 5.16 -18.63
N VAL A 519 39.59 5.84 -19.22
CA VAL A 519 39.80 6.94 -20.17
C VAL A 519 39.07 8.19 -19.72
N SER A 520 39.52 9.35 -20.18
CA SER A 520 38.90 10.64 -19.84
C SER A 520 37.52 10.81 -20.48
N GLU A 521 36.92 11.99 -20.33
CA GLU A 521 35.62 12.30 -20.94
C GLU A 521 35.72 12.29 -22.47
N ILE A 522 34.68 11.78 -23.12
CA ILE A 522 34.56 11.89 -24.58
C ILE A 522 34.36 13.35 -24.94
N GLU A 523 35.19 13.85 -25.85
CA GLU A 523 35.09 15.17 -26.43
C GLU A 523 34.17 15.17 -27.67
N GLU A 524 34.39 14.22 -28.59
CA GLU A 524 33.68 14.17 -29.87
C GLU A 524 33.54 12.74 -30.42
N PHE A 525 32.38 12.49 -31.04
CA PHE A 525 32.14 11.33 -31.90
C PHE A 525 32.37 11.72 -33.36
N ILE A 526 33.31 11.07 -34.03
CA ILE A 526 33.70 11.32 -35.41
C ILE A 526 33.26 10.11 -36.25
N VAL A 527 32.39 10.35 -37.23
CA VAL A 527 31.78 9.28 -38.06
C VAL A 527 32.85 8.46 -38.79
N ASP A 528 33.87 9.11 -39.33
CA ASP A 528 34.91 8.42 -40.09
C ASP A 528 35.65 7.37 -39.24
N ASN A 529 35.76 6.16 -39.77
CA ASN A 529 36.35 4.98 -39.13
C ASN A 529 35.84 4.70 -37.69
N ARG A 530 34.63 5.15 -37.33
CA ARG A 530 34.08 5.04 -35.97
C ARG A 530 35.08 5.53 -34.92
N THR A 531 35.45 6.79 -34.99
CA THR A 531 36.50 7.41 -34.18
C THR A 531 35.93 8.23 -33.02
N ILE A 532 36.45 8.02 -31.81
CA ILE A 532 36.11 8.79 -30.61
C ILE A 532 37.35 9.55 -30.14
N SER A 533 37.24 10.87 -29.97
CA SER A 533 38.27 11.67 -29.31
C SER A 533 37.90 11.93 -27.85
N PHE A 534 38.93 11.98 -27.01
CA PHE A 534 38.82 12.25 -25.58
C PHE A 534 39.47 13.57 -25.24
N ILE A 535 39.02 14.20 -24.14
CA ILE A 535 39.48 15.54 -23.74
C ILE A 535 40.98 15.63 -23.42
N ASP A 536 41.64 14.51 -23.17
CA ASP A 536 43.09 14.43 -22.96
C ASP A 536 43.90 14.30 -24.27
N GLY A 537 43.22 14.34 -25.42
CA GLY A 537 43.81 14.19 -26.74
C GLY A 537 43.93 12.73 -27.23
N ARG A 538 43.53 11.73 -26.42
CA ARG A 538 43.47 10.33 -26.88
C ARG A 538 42.42 10.19 -28.00
N ILE A 539 42.72 9.30 -28.95
CA ILE A 539 41.85 8.98 -30.07
C ILE A 539 41.70 7.46 -30.17
N GLU A 540 40.46 6.99 -30.27
CA GLU A 540 40.13 5.57 -30.40
C GLU A 540 39.32 5.32 -31.65
N THR A 541 39.84 4.49 -32.55
CA THR A 541 39.19 4.16 -33.83
C THR A 541 38.52 2.79 -33.79
N SER A 542 37.66 2.52 -34.77
CA SER A 542 36.96 1.25 -34.95
C SER A 542 36.19 0.82 -33.70
N VAL A 543 35.54 1.77 -33.02
CA VAL A 543 34.70 1.48 -31.84
C VAL A 543 33.39 0.84 -32.30
N ASP A 544 33.07 -0.33 -31.76
CA ASP A 544 31.88 -1.08 -32.17
C ASP A 544 30.64 -0.71 -31.36
N LYS A 545 30.80 -0.48 -30.06
CA LYS A 545 29.71 -0.21 -29.12
C LYS A 545 30.09 0.86 -28.11
N VAL A 546 29.12 1.71 -27.80
CA VAL A 546 29.20 2.70 -26.72
C VAL A 546 27.97 2.53 -25.85
N ILE A 547 28.19 2.37 -24.55
CA ILE A 547 27.14 2.15 -23.56
C ILE A 547 27.14 3.33 -22.60
N PHE A 548 26.11 4.16 -22.69
CA PHE A 548 25.88 5.26 -21.77
C PHE A 548 25.33 4.73 -20.45
N CYS A 549 26.14 4.76 -19.41
CA CYS A 549 25.79 4.47 -18.01
C CYS A 549 25.64 5.79 -17.23
N THR A 550 24.98 6.76 -17.86
CA THR A 550 24.91 8.18 -17.45
C THR A 550 23.68 8.52 -16.59
N GLY A 551 22.89 7.50 -16.23
CA GLY A 551 21.75 7.59 -15.34
C GLY A 551 20.48 8.02 -16.05
N TYR A 552 19.53 8.55 -15.28
CA TYR A 552 18.18 8.84 -15.75
C TYR A 552 17.78 10.28 -15.41
N LEU A 553 16.68 10.71 -15.99
CA LEU A 553 15.96 11.93 -15.66
C LEU A 553 14.66 11.57 -14.92
N TYR A 554 14.28 12.38 -13.93
CA TYR A 554 12.92 12.37 -13.41
C TYR A 554 11.97 12.82 -14.53
N SER A 555 10.87 12.10 -14.70
CA SER A 555 9.88 12.37 -15.74
C SER A 555 8.48 12.04 -15.23
N TYR A 556 7.54 12.94 -15.54
CA TYR A 556 6.13 12.86 -15.16
C TYR A 556 5.28 13.27 -16.37
N PRO A 557 5.19 12.43 -17.41
CA PRO A 557 4.50 12.78 -18.64
C PRO A 557 2.98 12.97 -18.45
N PHE A 558 2.43 12.49 -17.34
CA PHE A 558 1.03 12.66 -16.95
C PHE A 558 0.77 13.89 -16.05
N LEU A 559 1.79 14.72 -15.76
CA LEU A 559 1.65 15.94 -14.95
C LEU A 559 2.05 17.22 -15.71
N GLN A 560 2.02 17.20 -17.05
CA GLN A 560 2.49 18.32 -17.89
C GLN A 560 1.73 19.63 -17.65
N ASN A 561 0.48 19.55 -17.20
CA ASN A 561 -0.39 20.71 -16.98
C ASN A 561 -0.38 21.21 -15.51
N LEU A 562 0.47 20.64 -14.65
CA LEU A 562 0.52 21.02 -13.24
C LEU A 562 1.30 22.34 -13.07
N GLU A 563 0.68 23.31 -12.40
CA GLU A 563 1.30 24.61 -12.11
C GLU A 563 1.33 24.92 -10.60
N PRO A 564 2.51 25.25 -10.02
CA PRO A 564 3.84 25.17 -10.64
C PRO A 564 4.28 23.73 -10.97
N THR A 565 5.06 23.55 -12.04
CA THR A 565 5.53 22.23 -12.49
C THR A 565 6.38 21.50 -11.44
N VAL A 566 6.35 20.18 -11.44
CA VAL A 566 7.21 19.31 -10.61
C VAL A 566 8.49 18.90 -11.33
N VAL A 567 8.65 19.23 -12.61
CA VAL A 567 9.87 18.90 -13.36
C VAL A 567 10.12 19.89 -14.50
N THR A 568 11.36 20.37 -14.63
CA THR A 568 11.83 21.14 -15.78
C THR A 568 12.93 20.39 -16.54
N THR A 569 14.13 20.33 -15.99
CA THR A 569 15.32 19.70 -16.60
C THR A 569 15.37 18.19 -16.43
N GLY A 570 14.57 17.64 -15.50
CA GLY A 570 14.63 16.22 -15.13
C GLY A 570 15.74 15.87 -14.14
N TYR A 571 16.56 16.82 -13.69
CA TYR A 571 17.62 16.52 -12.72
C TYR A 571 17.10 16.33 -11.29
N ARG A 572 15.92 16.87 -10.99
CA ARG A 572 15.24 16.72 -9.71
C ARG A 572 13.72 16.84 -9.91
N THR A 573 12.98 16.45 -8.89
CA THR A 573 11.58 16.83 -8.73
C THR A 573 11.51 18.12 -7.92
N GLU A 574 10.72 19.06 -8.40
CA GLU A 574 10.64 20.43 -7.92
C GLU A 574 9.38 20.66 -7.11
N ASN A 575 9.39 21.72 -6.29
CA ASN A 575 8.24 22.15 -5.49
C ASN A 575 7.82 21.12 -4.43
N LEU A 576 8.80 20.47 -3.80
CA LEU A 576 8.56 19.42 -2.81
C LEU A 576 9.03 19.81 -1.41
N TYR A 577 8.24 19.41 -0.41
CA TYR A 577 8.62 19.36 0.99
C TYR A 577 9.02 17.94 1.38
N LEU A 578 10.14 17.79 2.09
CA LEU A 578 10.71 16.51 2.53
C LEU A 578 10.99 15.52 1.38
N HIS A 579 11.11 15.98 0.13
CA HIS A 579 11.13 15.11 -1.06
C HIS A 579 9.86 14.26 -1.26
N ILE A 580 8.73 14.61 -0.61
CA ILE A 580 7.49 13.84 -0.60
C ILE A 580 6.32 14.71 -1.07
N PHE A 581 5.97 15.74 -0.31
CA PHE A 581 4.71 16.47 -0.49
C PHE A 581 4.90 17.61 -1.47
N TYR A 582 4.06 17.69 -2.50
CA TYR A 582 4.03 18.86 -3.38
C TYR A 582 3.56 20.08 -2.58
N HIS A 583 4.45 21.03 -2.33
CA HIS A 583 4.18 22.05 -1.32
C HIS A 583 2.99 22.97 -1.66
N PRO A 584 2.67 23.31 -2.91
CA PRO A 584 1.49 24.12 -3.20
C PRO A 584 0.16 23.40 -2.90
N GLU A 585 0.16 22.06 -2.95
CA GLU A 585 -1.03 21.22 -2.77
C GLU A 585 -0.62 19.80 -2.33
N PRO A 586 -0.46 19.55 -1.01
CA PRO A 586 0.08 18.28 -0.48
C PRO A 586 -0.76 17.04 -0.70
N THR A 587 -2.00 17.21 -1.17
CA THR A 587 -2.83 16.11 -1.66
C THR A 587 -2.22 15.45 -2.90
N LEU A 588 -1.21 16.07 -3.54
CA LEU A 588 -0.24 15.41 -4.42
C LEU A 588 1.06 15.13 -3.65
N SER A 589 1.50 13.87 -3.67
CA SER A 589 2.76 13.45 -3.04
C SER A 589 3.54 12.49 -3.93
N PHE A 590 4.83 12.33 -3.66
CA PHE A 590 5.77 11.50 -4.40
C PHE A 590 6.50 10.57 -3.45
N LEU A 591 6.78 9.34 -3.90
CA LEU A 591 7.48 8.35 -3.10
C LEU A 591 8.80 7.93 -3.74
N CYS A 592 9.76 7.60 -2.88
CA CYS A 592 11.06 7.01 -3.19
C CYS A 592 11.89 7.81 -4.21
N LEU A 593 11.87 9.14 -4.13
CA LEU A 593 12.69 10.01 -4.98
C LEU A 593 14.18 10.07 -4.61
N PRO A 594 14.59 10.05 -3.31
CA PRO A 594 16.00 10.09 -2.94
C PRO A 594 16.83 8.96 -3.58
N ILE A 595 18.10 9.24 -3.86
CA ILE A 595 19.04 8.29 -4.48
C ILE A 595 20.32 8.14 -3.67
N ARG A 596 21.03 7.02 -3.87
CA ARG A 596 22.11 6.51 -2.99
C ARG A 596 21.62 6.02 -1.62
N ILE A 597 20.33 5.72 -1.54
CA ILE A 597 19.61 5.22 -0.37
C ILE A 597 19.42 3.69 -0.45
N VAL A 598 18.73 3.11 0.55
CA VAL A 598 18.14 1.76 0.47
C VAL A 598 16.63 1.89 0.14
N PRO A 599 16.17 1.46 -1.05
CA PRO A 599 14.83 1.81 -1.54
C PRO A 599 13.66 1.36 -0.69
N PHE A 600 13.67 0.12 -0.21
CA PHE A 600 12.46 -0.47 0.39
C PHE A 600 12.11 0.18 1.73
N ILE A 601 13.10 0.44 2.60
CA ILE A 601 12.87 1.17 3.85
C ILE A 601 12.47 2.64 3.62
N ILE A 602 13.08 3.32 2.63
CA ILE A 602 12.67 4.71 2.30
C ILE A 602 11.21 4.72 1.82
N ALA A 603 10.84 3.80 0.93
CA ALA A 603 9.48 3.67 0.46
C ALA A 603 8.51 3.40 1.61
N GLU A 604 8.85 2.50 2.53
CA GLU A 604 8.03 2.19 3.70
C GLU A 604 7.83 3.40 4.62
N VAL A 605 8.92 4.05 5.03
CA VAL A 605 8.88 5.18 5.98
C VAL A 605 8.18 6.39 5.37
N GLN A 606 8.42 6.69 4.09
CA GLN A 606 7.69 7.77 3.40
C GLN A 606 6.20 7.43 3.25
N SER A 607 5.86 6.18 2.89
CA SER A 607 4.46 5.75 2.75
C SER A 607 3.72 5.85 4.08
N ALA A 608 4.36 5.45 5.18
CA ALA A 608 3.78 5.59 6.52
C ALA A 608 3.48 7.06 6.85
N LEU A 609 4.42 7.98 6.59
CA LEU A 609 4.20 9.41 6.85
C LEU A 609 3.10 10.01 5.97
N VAL A 610 3.06 9.64 4.68
CA VAL A 610 1.98 10.07 3.76
C VAL A 610 0.63 9.54 4.23
N ALA A 611 0.53 8.27 4.64
CA ALA A 611 -0.69 7.71 5.18
C ALA A 611 -1.18 8.47 6.43
N HIS A 612 -0.27 8.87 7.34
CA HIS A 612 -0.64 9.69 8.50
C HIS A 612 -1.15 11.08 8.09
N PHE A 613 -0.53 11.70 7.08
CA PHE A 613 -1.01 12.97 6.53
C PHE A 613 -2.41 12.83 5.92
N LEU A 614 -2.63 11.85 5.03
CA LEU A 614 -3.92 11.61 4.40
C LEU A 614 -5.00 11.18 5.39
N ALA A 615 -4.60 10.52 6.48
CA ALA A 615 -5.45 10.20 7.61
C ALA A 615 -5.87 11.43 8.45
N GLY A 616 -5.33 12.61 8.17
CA GLY A 616 -5.53 13.82 8.97
C GLY A 616 -4.81 13.80 10.33
N ARG A 617 -3.91 12.83 10.55
CA ARG A 617 -3.15 12.64 11.80
C ARG A 617 -1.85 13.43 11.84
N LEU A 618 -1.31 13.78 10.69
CA LEU A 618 -0.14 14.64 10.56
C LEU A 618 -0.54 15.97 9.94
N ALA A 619 -0.30 17.07 10.67
CA ALA A 619 -0.34 18.41 10.09
C ALA A 619 1.02 18.75 9.46
N LEU A 620 1.00 19.23 8.22
CA LEU A 620 2.19 19.78 7.58
C LEU A 620 2.37 21.26 7.95
N PRO A 621 3.62 21.76 7.98
CA PRO A 621 3.88 23.17 8.25
C PRO A 621 3.32 24.08 7.14
N SER A 622 3.33 25.38 7.37
CA SER A 622 2.79 26.37 6.43
C SER A 622 3.46 26.28 5.05
N LEU A 623 2.82 26.83 4.01
CA LEU A 623 3.42 26.89 2.67
C LEU A 623 4.80 27.59 2.70
N SER A 624 4.94 28.68 3.46
CA SER A 624 6.21 29.40 3.59
C SER A 624 7.31 28.51 4.15
N GLU A 625 7.06 27.80 5.25
CA GLU A 625 8.06 26.94 5.88
C GLU A 625 8.47 25.76 4.98
N ARG A 626 7.55 25.29 4.14
CA ARG A 626 7.80 24.22 3.17
C ARG A 626 8.63 24.71 1.99
N THR A 627 8.37 25.91 1.49
CA THR A 627 9.22 26.58 0.50
C THR A 627 10.61 26.85 1.07
N ASP A 628 10.70 27.37 2.30
CA ASP A 628 11.98 27.64 2.97
C ASP A 628 12.80 26.35 3.17
N TRP A 629 12.13 25.21 3.38
CA TRP A 629 12.80 23.92 3.44
C TRP A 629 13.44 23.56 2.09
N GLU A 630 12.72 23.71 0.98
CA GLU A 630 13.24 23.43 -0.35
C GLU A 630 14.41 24.37 -0.68
N ASP A 631 14.29 25.66 -0.38
CA ASP A 631 15.33 26.66 -0.59
C ASP A 631 16.62 26.33 0.17
N ARG A 632 16.51 25.84 1.41
CA ARG A 632 17.68 25.38 2.18
C ARG A 632 18.35 24.17 1.54
N VAL A 633 17.58 23.22 1.01
CA VAL A 633 18.14 22.07 0.29
C VAL A 633 18.81 22.53 -1.01
N ILE A 634 18.22 23.48 -1.73
CA ILE A 634 18.82 24.10 -2.93
C ILE A 634 20.13 24.81 -2.59
N GLN A 635 20.19 25.57 -1.50
CA GLN A 635 21.43 26.23 -1.06
C GLN A 635 22.55 25.23 -0.74
N GLY A 636 22.20 24.09 -0.13
CA GLY A 636 23.17 23.05 0.23
C GLY A 636 23.61 22.14 -0.92
N LYS A 637 22.67 21.75 -1.80
CA LYS A 637 22.88 20.69 -2.82
C LYS A 637 22.80 21.20 -4.27
N GLY A 638 22.36 22.44 -4.47
CA GLY A 638 22.14 23.03 -5.78
C GLY A 638 20.86 22.52 -6.47
N LEU A 639 20.59 23.08 -7.64
CA LEU A 639 19.42 22.78 -8.48
C LEU A 639 19.58 21.51 -9.35
N GLY A 640 20.77 20.92 -9.36
CA GLY A 640 21.13 19.81 -10.25
C GLY A 640 20.80 18.43 -9.66
N LYS A 641 21.41 17.40 -10.25
CA LYS A 641 21.20 15.98 -9.90
C LYS A 641 21.42 15.67 -8.42
N ALA A 642 22.26 16.47 -7.74
CA ALA A 642 22.60 16.27 -6.34
C ALA A 642 21.45 16.54 -5.36
N PHE A 643 20.38 17.23 -5.77
CA PHE A 643 19.27 17.63 -4.89
C PHE A 643 18.67 16.47 -4.08
N HIS A 644 18.43 15.32 -4.73
CA HIS A 644 17.90 14.11 -4.10
C HIS A 644 18.98 13.12 -3.65
N PHE A 645 20.27 13.45 -3.74
CA PHE A 645 21.33 12.56 -3.27
C PHE A 645 21.27 12.47 -1.75
N MET A 646 21.21 11.26 -1.21
CA MET A 646 21.09 11.02 0.22
C MET A 646 21.87 9.75 0.56
N GLY A 647 23.20 9.86 0.53
CA GLY A 647 24.07 8.75 0.93
C GLY A 647 24.28 8.72 2.44
N PHE A 648 24.64 7.57 2.99
CA PHE A 648 24.97 7.45 4.41
C PHE A 648 26.01 8.49 4.87
N PRO A 649 25.82 9.16 6.04
CA PRO A 649 24.77 8.92 7.05
C PRO A 649 23.48 9.74 6.85
N GLU A 650 23.32 10.43 5.72
CA GLU A 650 22.17 11.32 5.52
C GLU A 650 20.85 10.56 5.41
N ASP A 651 20.87 9.37 4.80
CA ASP A 651 19.69 8.51 4.68
C ASP A 651 19.20 7.99 6.03
N SER A 652 20.11 7.62 6.93
CA SER A 652 19.73 7.25 8.30
C SER A 652 19.08 8.42 9.04
N HIS A 653 19.65 9.63 8.95
CA HIS A 653 19.06 10.80 9.61
C HIS A 653 17.70 11.17 9.03
N TYR A 654 17.53 11.00 7.72
CA TYR A 654 16.26 11.24 7.06
C TYR A 654 15.20 10.22 7.51
N ILE A 655 15.52 8.92 7.52
CA ILE A 655 14.66 7.86 8.05
C ILE A 655 14.24 8.21 9.48
N ASP A 656 15.21 8.44 10.37
CA ASP A 656 14.92 8.78 11.76
C ASP A 656 14.08 10.05 11.90
N GLY A 657 14.33 11.06 11.07
CA GLY A 657 13.56 12.30 11.03
C GLY A 657 12.09 12.06 10.70
N LEU A 658 11.80 11.31 9.63
CA LEU A 658 10.43 11.00 9.23
C LEU A 658 9.71 10.12 10.25
N VAL A 659 10.39 9.09 10.77
CA VAL A 659 9.80 8.22 11.81
C VAL A 659 9.50 9.04 13.06
N SER A 660 10.42 9.91 13.50
CA SER A 660 10.20 10.79 14.65
C SER A 660 9.05 11.78 14.43
N MET A 661 8.89 12.31 13.21
CA MET A 661 7.74 13.17 12.88
C MET A 661 6.43 12.41 13.01
N ARG A 662 6.39 11.18 12.50
CA ARG A 662 5.24 10.29 12.57
C ARG A 662 4.91 9.90 14.03
N GLU A 663 5.90 9.48 14.82
CA GLU A 663 5.73 9.15 16.23
C GLU A 663 5.24 10.35 17.05
N LYS A 664 5.78 11.55 16.81
CA LYS A 664 5.29 12.77 17.46
C LYS A 664 3.85 13.10 17.13
N ALA A 665 3.40 12.78 15.90
CA ALA A 665 2.03 13.00 15.48
C ALA A 665 1.05 12.03 16.14
N ASP A 666 1.51 10.84 16.52
CA ASP A 666 0.74 9.86 17.27
C ASP A 666 0.59 10.22 18.77
N GLY A 667 1.52 10.98 19.36
CA GLY A 667 1.44 11.33 20.78
C GLY A 667 1.66 10.12 21.70
N GLU A 668 0.81 9.93 22.72
CA GLU A 668 0.84 8.76 23.62
C GLU A 668 0.13 7.52 23.02
N ASP A 669 -0.54 7.67 21.87
CA ASP A 669 -1.23 6.59 21.15
C ASP A 669 -0.21 5.75 20.34
N GLU A 670 0.66 5.00 21.02
CA GLU A 670 1.56 4.05 20.37
C GLU A 670 0.76 2.93 19.69
N GLY A 671 0.69 2.93 18.34
CA GLY A 671 0.23 1.72 17.64
C GLY A 671 -0.37 1.85 16.25
N LEU A 672 -0.40 3.04 15.62
CA LEU A 672 -1.31 3.26 14.50
C LEU A 672 -0.89 3.41 13.04
N GLY A 673 -1.47 2.57 12.19
CA GLY A 673 -1.03 2.41 10.80
C GLY A 673 0.26 1.59 10.75
N LYS A 674 0.89 1.50 9.58
CA LYS A 674 2.14 0.75 9.45
C LYS A 674 3.21 1.37 10.35
N LYS A 675 3.79 0.56 11.26
CA LYS A 675 4.95 0.97 12.06
C LYS A 675 6.13 1.18 11.10
N ALA A 676 6.63 2.41 11.04
CA ALA A 676 7.74 2.75 10.17
C ALA A 676 9.05 2.22 10.77
N GLN A 677 9.85 1.53 9.95
CA GLN A 677 11.14 0.98 10.37
C GLN A 677 12.15 2.07 10.74
N ARG A 678 12.84 1.91 11.88
CA ARG A 678 14.14 2.56 12.16
C ARG A 678 15.27 1.56 11.94
N TRP A 679 16.41 2.04 11.47
CA TRP A 679 17.60 1.19 11.46
C TRP A 679 18.16 1.03 12.86
N ASP A 680 18.29 -0.22 13.29
CA ASP A 680 19.04 -0.56 14.49
C ASP A 680 20.56 -0.40 14.28
N ARG A 681 21.34 -0.55 15.35
CA ARG A 681 22.80 -0.40 15.29
C ARG A 681 23.46 -1.34 14.28
N LYS A 682 22.96 -2.57 14.17
CA LYS A 682 23.45 -3.55 13.20
C LYS A 682 23.16 -3.09 11.76
N SER A 683 21.96 -2.60 11.47
CA SER A 683 21.59 -2.09 10.15
C SER A 683 22.40 -0.85 9.77
N LEU A 684 22.61 0.08 10.71
CA LEU A 684 23.49 1.23 10.50
C LEU A 684 24.92 0.79 10.17
N TRP A 685 25.45 -0.17 10.92
CA TRP A 685 26.79 -0.73 10.67
C TRP A 685 26.89 -1.41 9.29
N ILE A 686 25.87 -2.20 8.89
CA ILE A 686 25.82 -2.81 7.55
C ILE A 686 25.78 -1.71 6.49
N ARG A 687 24.97 -0.66 6.69
CA ARG A 687 24.80 0.43 5.74
C ARG A 687 26.09 1.23 5.56
N GLU A 688 26.78 1.55 6.64
CA GLU A 688 28.10 2.21 6.64
C GLU A 688 29.15 1.37 5.90
N ASN A 689 29.14 0.05 6.10
CA ASN A 689 30.11 -0.87 5.51
C ASN A 689 29.69 -1.45 4.15
N SER A 690 28.52 -1.07 3.62
CA SER A 690 27.92 -1.63 2.41
C SER A 690 28.87 -1.67 1.21
N GLY A 691 29.65 -0.60 0.97
CA GLY A 691 30.63 -0.57 -0.12
C GLY A 691 31.73 -1.64 0.02
N LYS A 692 32.22 -1.89 1.24
CA LYS A 692 33.23 -2.93 1.51
C LYS A 692 32.64 -4.33 1.36
N ILE A 693 31.43 -4.54 1.87
CA ILE A 693 30.71 -5.82 1.78
C ILE A 693 30.45 -6.17 0.30
N VAL A 694 29.96 -5.21 -0.48
CA VAL A 694 29.73 -5.38 -1.92
C VAL A 694 31.04 -5.71 -2.63
N ALA A 695 32.12 -4.96 -2.38
CA ALA A 695 33.40 -5.20 -3.03
C ALA A 695 33.97 -6.61 -2.71
N ALA A 696 33.85 -7.05 -1.47
CA ALA A 696 34.33 -8.37 -1.04
C ALA A 696 33.58 -9.51 -1.75
N VAL A 697 32.26 -9.42 -1.88
CA VAL A 697 31.46 -10.48 -2.53
C VAL A 697 31.55 -10.40 -4.05
N ARG A 698 31.51 -9.19 -4.64
CA ARG A 698 31.59 -9.02 -6.10
C ARG A 698 32.96 -9.38 -6.69
N GLY A 699 34.01 -9.43 -5.87
CA GLY A 699 35.32 -9.95 -6.27
C GLY A 699 35.36 -11.46 -6.49
N LEU A 700 34.35 -12.20 -6.03
CA LEU A 700 34.25 -13.66 -6.21
C LEU A 700 33.65 -14.01 -7.57
N ASP A 701 33.89 -15.25 -8.03
CA ASP A 701 33.18 -15.82 -9.17
C ASP A 701 31.68 -16.05 -8.86
N PRO A 702 30.80 -16.10 -9.87
CA PRO A 702 29.35 -16.21 -9.65
C PRO A 702 28.91 -17.40 -8.77
N ASP A 703 29.48 -18.59 -8.99
CA ASP A 703 29.13 -19.80 -8.22
C ASP A 703 29.52 -19.68 -6.74
N ALA A 704 30.61 -18.97 -6.45
CA ALA A 704 31.01 -18.64 -5.10
C ALA A 704 30.08 -17.60 -4.45
N ARG A 705 29.60 -16.59 -5.21
CA ARG A 705 28.65 -15.57 -4.68
C ARG A 705 27.34 -16.18 -4.23
N GLU A 706 26.80 -17.15 -4.96
CA GLU A 706 25.54 -17.83 -4.58
C GLU A 706 25.62 -18.54 -3.22
N LYS A 707 26.83 -18.91 -2.78
CA LYS A 707 27.05 -19.58 -1.48
C LYS A 707 27.15 -18.59 -0.33
N ILE A 708 27.38 -17.31 -0.60
CA ILE A 708 27.44 -16.26 0.42
C ILE A 708 26.02 -15.86 0.81
N LYS A 709 25.54 -16.30 1.97
CA LYS A 709 24.14 -16.07 2.43
C LYS A 709 24.05 -15.06 3.57
N THR A 710 25.11 -14.95 4.34
CA THR A 710 25.20 -14.11 5.55
C THR A 710 26.35 -13.11 5.45
N LEU A 711 26.39 -12.14 6.37
CA LEU A 711 27.51 -11.19 6.44
C LEU A 711 28.79 -11.91 6.87
N GLU A 712 28.66 -12.90 7.74
CA GLU A 712 29.74 -13.73 8.24
C GLU A 712 30.39 -14.55 7.13
N ASP A 713 29.60 -15.11 6.21
CA ASP A 713 30.11 -15.77 4.99
C ASP A 713 30.95 -14.82 4.13
N ALA A 714 30.55 -13.54 4.08
CA ALA A 714 31.28 -12.49 3.37
C ALA A 714 32.52 -11.98 4.15
N GLY A 715 32.80 -12.51 5.34
CA GLY A 715 33.91 -12.10 6.20
C GLY A 715 33.63 -10.87 7.07
N PHE A 716 32.36 -10.50 7.24
CA PHE A 716 31.93 -9.33 8.01
C PHE A 716 31.14 -9.75 9.24
N ARG A 717 31.66 -9.43 10.43
CA ARG A 717 30.97 -9.70 11.70
C ARG A 717 30.66 -8.40 12.41
N TYR A 718 29.40 -8.21 12.78
CA TYR A 718 29.02 -7.17 13.73
C TYR A 718 29.28 -7.68 15.14
N GLU A 719 30.21 -7.07 15.87
CA GLU A 719 30.64 -7.53 17.20
C GLU A 719 29.69 -7.08 18.34
N GLY A 720 28.60 -6.37 18.02
CA GLY A 720 27.72 -5.79 19.03
C GLY A 720 28.44 -4.76 19.90
N ASP A 721 27.75 -4.28 20.94
CA ASP A 721 28.36 -3.36 21.90
C ASP A 721 29.20 -4.12 22.92
N THR A 722 30.50 -4.26 22.65
CA THR A 722 31.47 -4.32 23.77
C THR A 722 31.80 -2.89 24.23
N LYS A 723 30.82 -2.27 24.90
CA LYS A 723 30.91 -1.30 26.02
C LYS A 723 29.70 -0.39 26.10
#